data_AF-A0A3D2C8H3-F1
#
_entry.id   AF-A0A3D2C8H3-F1
#
_cell.length_a   1.000
_cell.length_b   1.000
_cell.length_c   1.000
_cell.angle_alpha   90.00
_cell.angle_beta   90.00
_cell.angle_gamma   90.00
#
_symmetry.space_group_name_H-M   'P 1'
#
loop_
_entity.id
_entity.type
_entity.pdbx_description
1 polymer ?
#
loop_
_entity_poly.entity_id
_entity_poly.type
_entity_poly.pdbx_seq_one_letter_code
_entity_poly.pdbx_strand_id
1 'polypeptide(L)'
;AAIEALDAPLSRFEPHALASRITLLDAPILLCDGPSPAPALFRLFLRSRYGIRGPSGRDSLPEDPDLFERALRTLQRLPPEEVAEGARVGLAPGLVDMALERLRRDWWVPAASGLSPRARQFIESWQPTESIPTATGDLVALLERSPKATLFAMTTGGGSLVNDVVAPVQDALFAAMLRDASNHPELLRALCGVVADGAPAGAAVATVLAGLPSPDPETAASIQRARDTLGSPAAPRPLQLPAVPPGRIPGKTALPTPNVSVEAVTLPPSGRATLGIGWLRTLLGLGLTVSALGFALRSGRQLRRWPSLLFGIGLFSLADGLLDVTRFAPPASNHPLFQFIAQSGVELHPKPGAEGHMYTGGGSMRHTTVEVDPPRNQHRVVFLGASSVHGSHYLAEEAFPAMVAALHPQIEAINFGVGGATSAGVAAAGQSALQLKPDALVVMYGHNEVAQFTRLAVYQHTSAHLLRSRLMLSRSAIYRWLHTLVPVEASAAPPGDLYRTLSPQRAEVADLTQLAVRHLRLQIGGLLAEARERTVPVFVVLPPTNLRFAHLEAFDTPGPGDAADLDRLRREAEAAVDSGDSPLATRLLQQAIDRSASPREIVTPIREELIRVAHQHNATVLDAATWMTAHAPDGVTPSGLFWDDVHPTAEGHNALARLVGPALLTHLEPSTHR
;
A
#
# COMPACT_ATOMS: atom_id res chain seq x y z
N ALA A 1 31.69 4.82 16.78
CA ALA A 1 31.37 3.55 16.08
C ALA A 1 29.87 3.25 16.03
N ALA A 2 29.21 2.76 17.08
CA ALA A 2 27.78 2.38 17.02
C ALA A 2 26.86 3.56 16.64
N ILE A 3 27.03 4.72 17.28
CA ILE A 3 26.27 5.96 16.96
C ILE A 3 26.52 6.42 15.52
N GLU A 4 27.78 6.45 15.09
CA GLU A 4 28.16 6.80 13.72
C GLU A 4 27.55 5.82 12.71
N ALA A 5 27.51 4.52 13.07
CA ALA A 5 26.85 3.52 12.26
C ALA A 5 25.36 3.86 12.15
N LEU A 6 24.64 4.18 13.23
CA LEU A 6 23.22 4.58 13.18
C LEU A 6 22.95 5.80 12.28
N ASP A 7 23.88 6.76 12.23
CA ASP A 7 23.76 7.95 11.38
C ASP A 7 24.22 7.72 9.93
N ALA A 8 25.06 6.70 9.69
CA ALA A 8 25.62 6.44 8.36
C ALA A 8 24.51 6.27 7.31
N PRO A 9 24.72 6.79 6.09
CA PRO A 9 23.80 6.56 4.97
C PRO A 9 23.60 5.07 4.72
N LEU A 10 22.43 4.72 4.19
CA LEU A 10 22.08 3.37 3.82
C LEU A 10 21.53 3.40 2.40
N SER A 11 22.22 2.73 1.49
CA SER A 11 21.67 2.51 0.17
C SER A 11 20.54 1.47 0.28
N ARG A 12 19.39 1.75 -0.34
CA ARG A 12 18.30 0.76 -0.51
C ARG A 12 18.73 -0.49 -1.28
N PHE A 13 19.89 -0.44 -1.93
CA PHE A 13 20.45 -1.55 -2.71
C PHE A 13 21.50 -2.35 -1.93
N GLU A 14 21.72 -2.05 -0.64
CA GLU A 14 22.70 -2.73 0.21
C GLU A 14 22.02 -3.52 1.35
N PRO A 15 21.44 -4.70 1.05
CA PRO A 15 20.71 -5.49 2.04
C PRO A 15 21.56 -5.89 3.25
N HIS A 16 22.86 -6.09 3.06
CA HIS A 16 23.80 -6.37 4.16
C HIS A 16 23.91 -5.22 5.15
N ALA A 17 23.93 -3.98 4.67
CA ALA A 17 24.02 -2.81 5.52
C ALA A 17 22.73 -2.65 6.34
N LEU A 18 21.57 -2.92 5.73
CA LEU A 18 20.27 -2.91 6.41
C LEU A 18 20.22 -3.96 7.52
N ALA A 19 20.58 -5.21 7.21
CA ALA A 19 20.62 -6.29 8.19
C ALA A 19 21.60 -6.00 9.34
N SER A 20 22.76 -5.39 9.05
CA SER A 20 23.72 -4.97 10.06
C SER A 20 23.16 -3.87 10.96
N ARG A 21 22.36 -2.94 10.39
CA ARG A 21 21.70 -1.88 11.16
C ARG A 21 20.63 -2.44 12.09
N ILE A 22 19.81 -3.37 11.60
CA ILE A 22 18.81 -4.08 12.40
C ILE A 22 19.48 -4.81 13.57
N THR A 23 20.56 -5.55 13.29
CA THR A 23 21.35 -6.25 14.33
C THR A 23 21.90 -5.28 15.37
N LEU A 24 22.38 -4.11 14.94
CA LEU A 24 22.89 -3.08 15.85
C LEU A 24 21.80 -2.54 16.78
N LEU A 25 20.55 -2.38 16.31
CA LEU A 25 19.44 -1.87 17.13
C LEU A 25 19.05 -2.81 18.27
N ASP A 26 19.24 -4.11 18.07
CA ASP A 26 19.02 -5.13 19.10
C ASP A 26 20.23 -5.35 20.00
N ALA A 27 21.39 -4.79 19.66
CA ALA A 27 22.63 -5.05 20.36
C ALA A 27 22.65 -4.37 21.74
N PRO A 28 23.05 -5.10 22.81
CA PRO A 28 23.19 -4.53 24.15
C PRO A 28 24.17 -3.34 24.24
N ILE A 29 25.07 -3.20 23.27
CA ILE A 29 26.07 -2.12 23.22
C ILE A 29 25.44 -0.72 23.21
N LEU A 30 24.21 -0.58 22.72
CA LEU A 30 23.46 0.68 22.76
C LEU A 30 22.96 1.03 24.17
N LEU A 31 23.09 0.13 25.13
CA LEU A 31 22.66 0.31 26.53
C LEU A 31 23.86 0.39 27.50
N CYS A 32 25.08 0.44 26.98
CA CYS A 32 26.31 0.52 27.79
C CYS A 32 26.70 1.98 28.11
N ASP A 33 27.55 2.16 29.13
CA ASP A 33 28.10 3.47 29.51
C ASP A 33 28.82 4.14 28.31
N GLY A 34 28.42 5.38 28.00
CA GLY A 34 28.98 6.15 26.89
C GLY A 34 28.12 7.36 26.51
N PRO A 35 28.41 8.03 25.37
CA PRO A 35 27.52 9.03 24.82
C PRO A 35 26.14 8.41 24.53
N SER A 36 25.07 9.10 24.91
CA SER A 36 23.71 8.59 24.69
C SER A 36 23.45 8.36 23.19
N PRO A 37 22.91 7.19 22.78
CA PRO A 37 22.53 6.95 21.40
C PRO A 37 21.18 7.57 21.02
N ALA A 38 20.43 8.14 21.98
CA ALA A 38 19.07 8.63 21.78
C ALA A 38 18.93 9.63 20.61
N PRO A 39 19.82 10.64 20.42
CA PRO A 39 19.73 11.54 19.27
C PRO A 39 19.82 10.81 17.92
N ALA A 40 20.72 9.82 17.80
CA ALA A 40 20.89 9.06 16.57
C ALA A 40 19.72 8.11 16.31
N LEU A 41 19.14 7.52 17.36
CA LEU A 41 17.94 6.69 17.26
C LEU A 41 16.73 7.50 16.77
N PHE A 42 16.52 8.73 17.26
CA PHE A 42 15.47 9.60 16.75
C PHE A 42 15.69 10.01 15.29
N ARG A 43 16.93 10.35 14.91
CA ARG A 43 17.26 10.63 13.50
C ARG A 43 17.02 9.42 12.61
N LEU A 44 17.41 8.23 13.05
CA LEU A 44 17.13 6.99 12.34
C LEU A 44 15.63 6.79 12.17
N PHE A 45 14.86 6.86 13.26
CA PHE A 45 13.39 6.77 13.24
C PHE A 45 12.77 7.70 12.20
N LEU A 46 13.12 8.99 12.23
CA LEU A 46 12.57 9.97 11.29
C LEU A 46 12.95 9.66 9.83
N ARG A 47 14.22 9.31 9.59
CA ARG A 47 14.72 9.00 8.25
C ARG A 47 14.08 7.74 7.68
N SER A 48 13.96 6.66 8.46
CA SER A 48 13.37 5.40 8.03
C SER A 48 11.84 5.41 8.04
N ARG A 49 11.18 6.37 8.69
CA ARG A 49 9.71 6.50 8.62
C ARG A 49 9.24 7.45 7.52
N TYR A 50 9.97 8.52 7.25
CA TYR A 50 9.53 9.60 6.36
C TYR A 50 10.44 9.82 5.15
N GLY A 51 11.46 8.98 4.97
CA GLY A 51 12.39 9.04 3.83
C GLY A 51 13.25 10.30 3.81
N ILE A 52 13.58 10.87 4.99
CA ILE A 52 14.37 12.10 5.08
C ILE A 52 15.79 11.82 4.61
N ARG A 53 16.35 12.75 3.82
CA ARG A 53 17.75 12.71 3.39
C ARG A 53 18.66 12.91 4.61
N GLY A 54 19.76 12.18 4.66
CA GLY A 54 20.79 12.42 5.67
C GLY A 54 21.42 13.83 5.53
N PRO A 55 22.26 14.25 6.49
CA PRO A 55 22.94 15.56 6.46
C PRO A 55 23.73 15.84 5.18
N SER A 56 24.17 14.79 4.48
CA SER A 56 24.88 14.88 3.19
C SER A 56 23.97 15.23 1.99
N GLY A 57 22.64 15.17 2.16
CA GLY A 57 21.64 15.42 1.12
C GLY A 57 21.58 14.37 0.01
N ARG A 58 22.45 13.33 0.03
CA ARG A 58 22.60 12.38 -1.07
C ARG A 58 21.84 11.06 -0.88
N ASP A 59 21.61 10.66 0.37
CA ASP A 59 21.04 9.33 0.67
C ASP A 59 19.79 9.45 1.56
N SER A 60 18.64 9.10 1.00
CA SER A 60 17.42 8.83 1.78
C SER A 60 17.45 7.38 2.26
N LEU A 61 17.18 7.14 3.54
CA LEU A 61 16.86 5.78 3.97
C LEU A 61 15.55 5.36 3.31
N PRO A 62 15.41 4.10 2.84
CA PRO A 62 14.11 3.59 2.45
C PRO A 62 13.15 3.66 3.64
N GLU A 63 11.86 3.85 3.37
CA GLU A 63 10.86 3.67 4.41
C GLU A 63 10.86 2.20 4.83
N ASP A 64 11.22 1.94 6.09
CA ASP A 64 11.42 0.57 6.59
C ASP A 64 10.89 0.45 8.04
N PRO A 65 9.81 -0.33 8.26
CA PRO A 65 9.22 -0.53 9.57
C PRO A 65 10.13 -1.25 10.56
N ASP A 66 11.03 -2.12 10.12
CA ASP A 66 11.98 -2.76 11.03
C ASP A 66 12.94 -1.73 11.64
N LEU A 67 13.39 -0.76 10.85
CA LEU A 67 14.26 0.30 11.37
C LEU A 67 13.53 1.25 12.33
N PHE A 68 12.37 1.79 11.94
CA PHE A 68 11.73 2.81 12.77
C PHE A 68 11.10 2.23 14.04
N GLU A 69 10.49 1.03 13.99
CA GLU A 69 9.91 0.40 15.18
C GLU A 69 10.99 -0.08 16.15
N ARG A 70 12.09 -0.68 15.66
CA ARG A 70 13.22 -1.07 16.54
C ARG A 70 13.88 0.15 17.17
N ALA A 71 14.06 1.23 16.42
CA ALA A 71 14.62 2.47 16.99
C ALA A 71 13.78 2.99 18.16
N LEU A 72 12.45 3.00 18.04
CA LEU A 72 11.55 3.38 19.13
C LEU A 72 11.59 2.40 20.31
N ARG A 73 11.64 1.09 20.05
CA ARG A 73 11.77 0.08 21.12
C ARG A 73 13.09 0.16 21.86
N THR A 74 14.18 0.49 21.16
CA THR A 74 15.48 0.72 21.79
C THR A 74 15.46 1.99 22.64
N LEU A 75 14.83 3.08 22.15
CA LEU A 75 14.60 4.29 22.94
C LEU A 75 13.79 4.01 24.22
N GLN A 76 12.80 3.11 24.18
CA GLN A 76 12.00 2.73 25.37
C GLN A 76 12.81 2.02 26.47
N ARG A 77 14.01 1.52 26.14
CA ARG A 77 14.93 0.84 27.08
C ARG A 77 15.97 1.79 27.68
N LEU A 78 16.11 3.01 27.15
CA LEU A 78 17.05 4.00 27.66
C LEU A 78 16.50 4.73 28.90
N PRO A 79 17.38 5.35 29.70
CA PRO A 79 16.96 6.22 30.80
C PRO A 79 16.09 7.39 30.31
N PRO A 80 15.01 7.77 31.03
CA PRO A 80 14.13 8.88 30.68
C PRO A 80 14.84 10.19 30.33
N GLU A 81 15.87 10.55 31.08
CA GLU A 81 16.68 11.76 30.91
C GLU A 81 17.46 11.76 29.59
N GLU A 82 17.97 10.60 29.17
CA GLU A 82 18.64 10.41 27.89
C GLU A 82 17.66 10.52 26.73
N VAL A 83 16.45 9.96 26.89
CA VAL A 83 15.38 10.07 25.88
C VAL A 83 14.96 11.53 25.71
N ALA A 84 14.77 12.27 26.81
CA ALA A 84 14.40 13.67 26.77
C ALA A 84 15.48 14.53 26.09
N GLU A 85 16.74 14.36 26.46
CA GLU A 85 17.85 15.08 25.83
C GLU A 85 18.02 14.68 24.35
N GLY A 86 17.91 13.39 24.05
CA GLY A 86 17.87 12.88 22.69
C GLY A 86 16.74 13.47 21.85
N ALA A 87 15.58 13.73 22.45
CA ALA A 87 14.46 14.36 21.78
C ALA A 87 14.75 15.82 21.43
N ARG A 88 15.39 16.57 22.33
CA ARG A 88 15.79 17.97 22.08
C ARG A 88 16.84 18.07 20.97
N VAL A 89 17.83 17.19 20.98
CA VAL A 89 18.99 17.24 20.07
C VAL A 89 18.74 16.53 18.75
N GLY A 90 17.94 15.46 18.74
CA GLY A 90 17.69 14.62 17.57
C GLY A 90 16.30 14.77 16.97
N LEU A 91 15.25 14.60 17.78
CA LEU A 91 13.86 14.53 17.28
C LEU A 91 13.33 15.90 16.84
N ALA A 92 13.42 16.92 17.69
CA ALA A 92 12.85 18.24 17.41
C ALA A 92 13.45 18.91 16.16
N PRO A 93 14.80 19.05 16.02
CA PRO A 93 15.38 19.61 14.80
C PRO A 93 15.10 18.71 13.58
N GLY A 94 15.18 17.37 13.75
CA GLY A 94 14.90 16.44 12.65
C GLY A 94 13.47 16.53 12.11
N LEU A 95 12.47 16.81 12.96
CA LEU A 95 11.09 17.03 12.54
C LEU A 95 10.92 18.33 11.74
N VAL A 96 11.64 19.38 12.12
CA VAL A 96 11.66 20.65 11.37
C VAL A 96 12.30 20.45 10.00
N ASP A 97 13.47 19.81 9.96
CA ASP A 97 14.19 19.49 8.70
C ASP A 97 13.32 18.64 7.78
N MET A 98 12.66 17.61 8.32
CA MET A 98 11.72 16.77 7.60
C MET A 98 10.58 17.57 6.99
N ALA A 99 9.88 18.36 7.81
CA ALA A 99 8.71 19.11 7.39
C ALA A 99 9.08 20.13 6.31
N LEU A 100 10.24 20.77 6.45
CA LEU A 100 10.81 21.70 5.48
C LEU A 100 11.14 21.01 4.15
N GLU A 101 11.83 19.87 4.19
CA GLU A 101 12.17 19.12 2.98
C GLU A 101 10.92 18.64 2.24
N ARG A 102 9.88 18.18 2.96
CA ARG A 102 8.60 17.81 2.35
C ARG A 102 7.91 19.00 1.71
N LEU A 103 7.84 20.14 2.41
CA LEU A 103 7.27 21.37 1.83
C LEU A 103 8.01 21.81 0.57
N ARG A 104 9.34 21.80 0.59
CA ARG A 104 10.15 22.12 -0.60
C ARG A 104 9.87 21.17 -1.76
N ARG A 105 9.99 19.86 -1.52
CA ARG A 105 9.88 18.83 -2.56
C ARG A 105 8.48 18.75 -3.13
N ASP A 106 7.48 18.70 -2.27
CA ASP A 106 6.10 18.36 -2.65
C ASP A 106 5.31 19.59 -3.12
N TRP A 107 5.71 20.80 -2.67
CA TRP A 107 4.91 22.01 -2.91
C TRP A 107 5.71 23.18 -3.49
N TRP A 108 6.79 23.62 -2.82
CA TRP A 108 7.42 24.89 -3.18
C TRP A 108 8.23 24.80 -4.48
N VAL A 109 9.07 23.78 -4.66
CA VAL A 109 9.87 23.61 -5.88
C VAL A 109 8.98 23.42 -7.12
N PRO A 110 7.92 22.58 -7.09
CA PRO A 110 6.96 22.52 -8.19
C PRO A 110 6.32 23.88 -8.51
N ALA A 111 5.87 24.62 -7.50
CA ALA A 111 5.30 25.96 -7.67
C ALA A 111 6.32 26.99 -8.19
N ALA A 112 7.62 26.76 -7.96
CA ALA A 112 8.71 27.61 -8.42
C ALA A 112 9.09 27.39 -9.88
N SER A 113 8.63 26.32 -10.52
CA SER A 113 9.11 25.89 -11.86
C SER A 113 8.94 26.95 -12.95
N GLY A 114 7.91 27.81 -12.83
CA GLY A 114 7.66 28.94 -13.73
C GLY A 114 8.22 30.29 -13.29
N LEU A 115 8.93 30.36 -12.15
CA LEU A 115 9.39 31.61 -11.56
C LEU A 115 10.78 32.05 -12.05
N SER A 116 11.13 33.31 -11.79
CA SER A 116 12.46 33.84 -12.06
C SER A 116 13.56 33.00 -11.38
N PRO A 117 14.79 32.94 -11.94
CA PRO A 117 15.90 32.25 -11.29
C PRO A 117 16.16 32.74 -9.85
N ARG A 118 15.92 34.03 -9.58
CA ARG A 118 16.08 34.61 -8.23
C ARG A 118 15.06 34.06 -7.24
N ALA A 119 13.79 33.92 -7.65
CA ALA A 119 12.75 33.34 -6.80
C ALA A 119 12.97 31.83 -6.57
N ARG A 120 13.42 31.10 -7.60
CA ARG A 120 13.82 29.69 -7.45
C ARG A 120 14.97 29.53 -6.46
N GLN A 121 16.03 30.32 -6.62
CA GLN A 121 17.15 30.33 -5.69
C GLN A 121 16.72 30.70 -4.26
N PHE A 122 15.76 31.62 -4.10
CA PHE A 122 15.20 31.96 -2.80
C PHE A 122 14.54 30.73 -2.15
N ILE A 123 13.65 30.01 -2.84
CA ILE A 123 13.01 28.78 -2.30
C ILE A 123 14.05 27.71 -1.93
N GLU A 124 15.02 27.48 -2.80
CA GLU A 124 16.03 26.43 -2.63
C GLU A 124 16.98 26.72 -1.45
N SER A 125 17.25 28.00 -1.18
CA SER A 125 18.16 28.43 -0.10
C SER A 125 17.46 28.92 1.17
N TRP A 126 16.13 29.10 1.14
CA TRP A 126 15.37 29.66 2.26
C TRP A 126 15.51 28.80 3.51
N GLN A 127 15.86 29.40 4.63
CA GLN A 127 15.87 28.75 5.94
C GLN A 127 15.07 29.61 6.91
N PRO A 128 14.28 29.01 7.82
CA PRO A 128 13.55 29.79 8.81
C PRO A 128 14.52 30.59 9.68
N THR A 129 14.32 31.91 9.79
CA THR A 129 15.16 32.81 10.59
C THR A 129 14.72 32.88 12.05
N GLU A 130 13.42 32.67 12.31
CA GLU A 130 12.83 32.63 13.64
C GLU A 130 12.85 31.21 14.20
N SER A 131 13.01 31.08 15.52
CA SER A 131 12.68 29.82 16.20
C SER A 131 11.19 29.56 16.00
N ILE A 132 10.86 28.57 15.17
CA ILE A 132 9.47 28.25 14.88
C ILE A 132 8.82 27.76 16.19
N PRO A 133 7.80 28.45 16.72
CA PRO A 133 7.07 27.98 17.89
C PRO A 133 6.39 26.68 17.49
N THR A 134 6.83 25.55 18.05
CA THR A 134 6.64 24.27 17.38
C THR A 134 5.93 23.25 18.25
N ALA A 135 4.99 22.53 17.65
CA ALA A 135 4.45 21.28 18.19
C ALA A 135 5.54 20.24 18.52
N THR A 136 6.78 20.43 18.03
CA THR A 136 7.95 19.65 18.47
C THR A 136 8.31 19.92 19.94
N GLY A 137 8.16 21.15 20.43
CA GLY A 137 8.33 21.48 21.86
C GLY A 137 7.28 20.79 22.73
N ASP A 138 6.03 20.74 22.28
CA ASP A 138 4.96 19.99 22.96
C ASP A 138 5.25 18.48 23.00
N LEU A 139 5.79 17.92 21.90
CA LEU A 139 6.20 16.52 21.83
C LEU A 139 7.37 16.23 22.77
N VAL A 140 8.38 17.10 22.82
CA VAL A 140 9.51 16.99 23.77
C VAL A 140 8.99 17.06 25.20
N ALA A 141 8.10 17.98 25.52
CA ALA A 141 7.49 18.08 26.85
C ALA A 141 6.68 16.83 27.21
N LEU A 142 6.01 16.18 26.25
CA LEU A 142 5.36 14.88 26.46
C LEU A 142 6.37 13.75 26.71
N LEU A 143 7.51 13.74 26.02
CA LEU A 143 8.59 12.76 26.25
C LEU A 143 9.24 12.95 27.62
N GLU A 144 9.39 14.19 28.09
CA GLU A 144 9.90 14.50 29.43
C GLU A 144 8.94 14.03 30.53
N ARG A 145 7.63 14.25 30.36
CA ARG A 145 6.62 13.86 31.35
C ARG A 145 6.37 12.35 31.37
N SER A 146 6.29 11.72 30.21
CA SER A 146 5.80 10.34 30.04
C SER A 146 6.53 9.59 28.93
N PRO A 147 7.87 9.39 29.02
CA PRO A 147 8.69 8.93 27.90
C PRO A 147 8.20 7.62 27.28
N LYS A 148 7.88 6.62 28.11
CA LYS A 148 7.42 5.31 27.63
C LYS A 148 6.08 5.39 26.90
N ALA A 149 5.10 6.11 27.45
CA ALA A 149 3.78 6.26 26.84
C ALA A 149 3.85 7.08 25.55
N THR A 150 4.66 8.14 25.53
CA THR A 150 4.87 8.98 24.35
C THR A 150 5.61 8.22 23.25
N LEU A 151 6.68 7.50 23.57
CA LEU A 151 7.37 6.64 22.60
C LEU A 151 6.45 5.54 22.06
N PHE A 152 5.62 4.92 22.90
CA PHE A 152 4.61 3.98 22.44
C PHE A 152 3.62 4.67 21.48
N ALA A 153 3.11 5.87 21.83
CA ALA A 153 2.21 6.63 20.95
C ALA A 153 2.86 7.02 19.61
N MET A 154 4.19 7.11 19.55
CA MET A 154 4.95 7.33 18.32
C MET A 154 5.12 6.06 17.47
N THR A 155 5.02 4.86 18.06
CA THR A 155 4.99 3.61 17.30
C THR A 155 3.74 3.56 16.44
N THR A 156 3.74 2.66 15.46
CA THR A 156 2.51 2.41 14.74
C THR A 156 1.45 1.91 15.70
N GLY A 157 1.67 0.91 16.56
CA GLY A 157 0.64 0.40 17.48
C GLY A 157 0.03 1.42 18.45
N GLY A 158 0.65 2.59 18.65
CA GLY A 158 0.22 3.55 19.65
C GLY A 158 -0.46 4.82 19.14
N GLY A 159 -0.52 5.11 17.85
CA GLY A 159 -1.06 6.42 17.41
C GLY A 159 -0.40 7.05 16.21
N SER A 160 0.87 6.73 15.98
CA SER A 160 1.73 7.54 15.12
C SER A 160 1.61 9.04 15.48
N LEU A 161 1.68 9.36 16.78
CA LEU A 161 1.56 10.72 17.37
C LEU A 161 2.37 11.79 16.62
N VAL A 162 3.46 11.37 15.97
CA VAL A 162 4.28 12.25 15.13
C VAL A 162 3.49 12.90 14.01
N ASN A 163 2.49 12.23 13.44
CA ASN A 163 1.62 12.80 12.40
C ASN A 163 0.86 14.03 12.90
N ASP A 164 0.43 14.02 14.16
CA ASP A 164 -0.25 15.16 14.80
C ASP A 164 0.70 16.35 15.02
N VAL A 165 2.02 16.11 14.94
CA VAL A 165 3.06 17.13 15.07
C VAL A 165 3.51 17.65 13.69
N VAL A 166 3.55 16.80 12.66
CA VAL A 166 4.04 17.19 11.33
C VAL A 166 3.20 18.32 10.74
N ALA A 167 1.87 18.20 10.74
CA ALA A 167 1.00 19.19 10.11
C ALA A 167 1.12 20.60 10.75
N PRO A 168 1.09 20.76 12.09
CA PRO A 168 1.37 22.05 12.72
C PRO A 168 2.78 22.60 12.42
N VAL A 169 3.81 21.74 12.34
CA VAL A 169 5.16 22.18 11.99
C VAL A 169 5.22 22.67 10.54
N GLN A 170 4.55 21.98 9.61
CA GLN A 170 4.44 22.40 8.22
C GLN A 170 3.66 23.73 8.10
N ASP A 171 2.55 23.88 8.81
CA ASP A 171 1.77 25.13 8.86
C ASP A 171 2.64 26.30 9.34
N ALA A 172 3.41 26.11 10.41
CA ALA A 172 4.28 27.15 10.95
C ALA A 172 5.46 27.50 10.01
N LEU A 173 6.08 26.49 9.38
CA LEU A 173 7.13 26.68 8.37
C LEU A 173 6.61 27.44 7.14
N PHE A 174 5.43 27.06 6.65
CA PHE A 174 4.79 27.71 5.52
C PHE A 174 4.45 29.16 5.88
N ALA A 175 3.88 29.39 7.05
CA ALA A 175 3.59 30.74 7.55
C ALA A 175 4.86 31.62 7.61
N ALA A 176 5.98 31.07 8.07
CA ALA A 176 7.26 31.78 8.07
C ALA A 176 7.75 32.10 6.64
N MET A 177 7.67 31.14 5.72
CA MET A 177 8.02 31.34 4.31
C MET A 177 7.16 32.42 3.65
N LEU A 178 5.86 32.48 3.93
CA LEU A 178 4.96 33.51 3.43
C LEU A 178 5.34 34.91 3.93
N ARG A 179 5.74 35.04 5.21
CA ARG A 179 6.23 36.32 5.77
C ARG A 179 7.49 36.77 5.03
N ASP A 180 8.47 35.88 4.87
CA ASP A 180 9.74 36.23 4.23
C ASP A 180 9.56 36.52 2.72
N ALA A 181 8.58 35.87 2.08
CA ALA A 181 8.21 36.11 0.69
C ALA A 181 7.42 37.41 0.47
N SER A 182 7.06 38.18 1.52
CA SER A 182 6.20 39.37 1.38
C SER A 182 6.78 40.46 0.48
N ASN A 183 8.11 40.48 0.31
CA ASN A 183 8.84 41.41 -0.55
C ASN A 183 9.09 40.86 -1.96
N HIS A 184 8.53 39.69 -2.29
CA HIS A 184 8.71 38.98 -3.56
C HIS A 184 7.34 38.66 -4.19
N PRO A 185 6.69 39.60 -4.91
CA PRO A 185 5.32 39.42 -5.39
C PRO A 185 5.09 38.16 -6.23
N GLU A 186 6.03 37.82 -7.12
CA GLU A 186 5.95 36.60 -7.94
C GLU A 186 5.93 35.31 -7.09
N LEU A 187 6.77 35.26 -6.05
CA LEU A 187 6.89 34.13 -5.15
C LEU A 187 5.67 34.04 -4.23
N LEU A 188 5.22 35.18 -3.71
CA LEU A 188 4.04 35.26 -2.86
C LEU A 188 2.79 34.75 -3.59
N ARG A 189 2.62 35.10 -4.87
CA ARG A 189 1.54 34.56 -5.72
C ARG A 189 1.63 33.05 -5.87
N ALA A 190 2.82 32.51 -6.16
CA ALA A 190 3.02 31.08 -6.30
C ALA A 190 2.70 30.31 -5.00
N LEU A 191 3.15 30.81 -3.85
CA LEU A 191 2.87 30.23 -2.54
C LEU A 191 1.40 30.34 -2.15
N CYS A 192 0.71 31.42 -2.50
CA CYS A 192 -0.74 31.52 -2.33
C CYS A 192 -1.49 30.54 -3.23
N GLY A 193 -1.00 30.30 -4.45
CA GLY A 193 -1.50 29.25 -5.35
C GLY A 193 -1.40 27.87 -4.71
N VAL A 194 -0.26 27.55 -4.11
CA VAL A 194 -0.04 26.30 -3.34
C VAL A 194 -1.07 26.12 -2.22
N VAL A 195 -1.41 27.18 -1.47
CA VAL A 195 -2.48 27.12 -0.44
C VAL A 195 -3.84 26.89 -1.09
N ALA A 196 -4.14 27.58 -2.19
CA ALA A 196 -5.40 27.41 -2.92
C ALA A 196 -5.56 26.00 -3.51
N ASP A 197 -4.46 25.33 -3.81
CA ASP A 197 -4.39 23.96 -4.34
C ASP A 197 -4.39 22.88 -3.23
N GLY A 198 -4.56 23.27 -1.96
CA GLY A 198 -4.77 22.35 -0.84
C GLY A 198 -3.50 21.90 -0.11
N ALA A 199 -2.42 22.69 -0.16
CA ALA A 199 -1.22 22.41 0.63
C ALA A 199 -1.49 22.43 2.15
N PRO A 200 -0.59 21.84 2.97
CA PRO A 200 -0.71 21.88 4.44
C PRO A 200 -0.74 23.33 4.94
N ALA A 201 -1.94 23.83 5.24
CA ALA A 201 -2.21 25.17 5.73
C ALA A 201 -3.24 25.10 6.85
N GLY A 202 -2.97 25.83 7.93
CA GLY A 202 -3.77 25.87 9.13
C GLY A 202 -3.83 27.27 9.73
N ALA A 203 -3.88 27.36 11.06
CA ALA A 203 -4.07 28.61 11.78
C ALA A 203 -2.91 29.60 11.59
N ALA A 204 -1.66 29.11 11.50
CA ALA A 204 -0.50 29.98 11.32
C ALA A 204 -0.49 30.62 9.92
N VAL A 205 -0.74 29.82 8.87
CA VAL A 205 -0.86 30.35 7.51
C VAL A 205 -2.02 31.33 7.39
N ALA A 206 -3.20 31.04 7.95
CA ALA A 206 -4.34 31.97 7.92
C ALA A 206 -4.01 33.31 8.58
N THR A 207 -3.34 33.27 9.74
CA THR A 207 -2.93 34.48 10.47
C THR A 207 -1.98 35.34 9.64
N VAL A 208 -0.99 34.72 8.99
CA VAL A 208 -0.06 35.43 8.11
C VAL A 208 -0.78 35.99 6.90
N LEU A 209 -1.60 35.18 6.22
CA LEU A 209 -2.38 35.61 5.07
C LEU A 209 -3.24 36.84 5.39
N ALA A 210 -3.84 36.94 6.58
CA ALA A 210 -4.63 38.10 6.99
C ALA A 210 -3.81 39.41 7.09
N GLY A 211 -2.53 39.32 7.45
CA GLY A 211 -1.64 40.47 7.63
C GLY A 211 -0.71 40.79 6.46
N LEU A 212 -0.67 39.96 5.41
CA LEU A 212 0.24 40.16 4.28
C LEU A 212 -0.10 41.42 3.47
N PRO A 213 0.92 42.21 3.06
CA PRO A 213 0.71 43.35 2.17
C PRO A 213 0.35 42.86 0.76
N SER A 214 -0.45 43.67 0.06
CA SER A 214 -0.82 43.45 -1.35
C SER A 214 -0.14 44.48 -2.24
N PRO A 215 1.09 44.24 -2.71
CA PRO A 215 1.87 45.22 -3.48
C PRO A 215 1.25 45.55 -4.85
N ASP A 216 0.43 44.64 -5.39
CA ASP A 216 -0.25 44.78 -6.67
C ASP A 216 -1.59 44.00 -6.69
N PRO A 217 -2.50 44.29 -7.65
CA PRO A 217 -3.81 43.65 -7.74
C PRO A 217 -3.79 42.13 -7.94
N GLU A 218 -2.80 41.59 -8.67
CA GLU A 218 -2.72 40.13 -8.92
C GLU A 218 -2.32 39.38 -7.64
N THR A 219 -1.39 39.97 -6.88
CA THR A 219 -0.98 39.47 -5.58
C THR A 219 -2.14 39.54 -4.58
N ALA A 220 -2.89 40.64 -4.58
CA ALA A 220 -4.10 40.77 -3.76
C ALA A 220 -5.14 39.68 -4.06
N ALA A 221 -5.39 39.41 -5.35
CA ALA A 221 -6.32 38.36 -5.77
C ALA A 221 -5.85 36.96 -5.36
N SER A 222 -4.56 36.69 -5.46
CA SER A 222 -3.96 35.41 -5.05
C SER A 222 -4.06 35.19 -3.53
N ILE A 223 -3.75 36.22 -2.73
CA ILE A 223 -3.91 36.18 -1.26
C ILE A 223 -5.38 35.95 -0.90
N GLN A 224 -6.31 36.65 -1.55
CA GLN A 224 -7.73 36.50 -1.26
C GLN A 224 -8.22 35.08 -1.58
N ARG A 225 -7.83 34.53 -2.74
CA ARG A 225 -8.15 33.13 -3.09
C ARG A 225 -7.63 32.15 -2.03
N ALA A 226 -6.38 32.32 -1.58
CA ALA A 226 -5.83 31.47 -0.53
C ALA A 226 -6.61 31.56 0.79
N ARG A 227 -7.02 32.78 1.18
CA ARG A 227 -7.88 32.99 2.37
C ARG A 227 -9.24 32.32 2.22
N ASP A 228 -9.87 32.48 1.06
CA ASP A 228 -11.19 31.90 0.78
C ASP A 228 -11.14 30.36 0.82
N THR A 229 -10.08 29.75 0.28
CA THR A 229 -9.87 28.29 0.34
C THR A 229 -9.65 27.80 1.78
N LEU A 230 -8.84 28.51 2.57
CA LEU A 230 -8.47 28.07 3.92
C LEU A 230 -9.60 28.27 4.94
N GLY A 231 -10.44 29.29 4.74
CA GLY A 231 -11.52 29.64 5.64
C GLY A 231 -11.03 30.11 7.02
N SER A 232 -11.80 29.80 8.07
CA SER A 232 -11.43 30.06 9.47
C SER A 232 -10.89 28.77 10.09
N PRO A 233 -9.57 28.51 10.07
CA PRO A 233 -9.03 27.28 10.62
C PRO A 233 -9.29 27.19 12.13
N ALA A 234 -9.55 25.98 12.60
CA ALA A 234 -9.64 25.73 14.03
C ALA A 234 -8.30 26.05 14.71
N ALA A 235 -8.36 26.55 15.95
CA ALA A 235 -7.16 26.70 16.76
C ALA A 235 -6.45 25.34 16.89
N PRO A 236 -5.10 25.31 16.83
CA PRO A 236 -4.36 24.07 17.03
C PRO A 236 -4.73 23.48 18.38
N ARG A 237 -5.09 22.20 18.39
CA ARG A 237 -5.35 21.48 19.63
C ARG A 237 -4.01 21.19 20.31
N PRO A 238 -3.90 21.34 21.64
CA PRO A 238 -2.72 20.89 22.36
C PRO A 238 -2.44 19.42 22.04
N LEU A 239 -1.17 19.07 21.84
CA LEU A 239 -0.76 17.70 21.61
C LEU A 239 -1.11 16.87 22.86
N GLN A 240 -1.87 15.79 22.67
CA GLN A 240 -2.30 14.90 23.74
C GLN A 240 -1.95 13.46 23.38
N LEU A 241 -1.59 12.67 24.40
CA LEU A 241 -1.49 11.23 24.21
C LEU A 241 -2.88 10.69 23.86
N PRO A 242 -2.98 9.75 22.90
CA PRO A 242 -4.25 9.13 22.58
C PRO A 242 -4.79 8.44 23.84
N ALA A 243 -6.04 8.75 24.20
CA ALA A 243 -6.70 8.17 25.38
C ALA A 243 -6.83 6.64 25.28
N VAL A 244 -6.89 6.13 24.04
CA VAL A 244 -7.02 4.72 23.70
C VAL A 244 -6.11 4.44 22.51
N PRO A 245 -5.30 3.37 22.53
CA PRO A 245 -4.51 2.98 21.36
C PRO A 245 -5.41 2.80 20.13
N PRO A 246 -4.95 3.13 18.92
CA PRO A 246 -5.81 3.05 17.75
C PRO A 246 -6.36 1.65 17.50
N GLY A 247 -7.54 1.64 16.90
CA GLY A 247 -8.33 0.44 16.68
C GLY A 247 -8.95 -0.18 17.93
N ARG A 248 -8.67 0.34 19.13
CA ARG A 248 -9.38 -0.08 20.34
C ARG A 248 -10.59 0.80 20.60
N ILE A 249 -11.75 0.17 20.79
CA ILE A 249 -12.99 0.78 21.27
C ILE A 249 -13.18 0.34 22.73
N PRO A 250 -13.32 1.29 23.68
CA PRO A 250 -13.64 0.96 25.08
C PRO A 250 -14.85 0.03 25.19
N GLY A 251 -14.69 -1.06 25.97
CA GLY A 251 -15.76 -2.03 26.21
C GLY A 251 -16.05 -3.01 25.07
N LYS A 252 -15.28 -2.98 23.97
CA LYS A 252 -15.51 -3.85 22.79
C LYS A 252 -14.30 -4.73 22.45
N THR A 253 -13.35 -4.89 23.37
CA THR A 253 -12.12 -5.68 23.20
C THR A 253 -12.40 -7.04 22.54
N ALA A 254 -11.61 -7.38 21.52
CA ALA A 254 -11.72 -8.65 20.83
C ALA A 254 -11.66 -9.84 21.80
N LEU A 255 -12.49 -10.85 21.54
CA LEU A 255 -12.48 -12.13 22.25
C LEU A 255 -11.13 -12.82 22.03
N PRO A 256 -10.54 -13.48 23.05
CA PRO A 256 -9.24 -14.14 22.92
C PRO A 256 -9.28 -15.33 21.94
N THR A 257 -10.45 -15.97 21.81
CA THR A 257 -10.71 -17.07 20.88
C THR A 257 -11.93 -16.75 20.03
N PRO A 258 -11.90 -16.99 18.71
CA PRO A 258 -13.06 -16.77 17.87
C PRO A 258 -14.15 -17.81 18.15
N ASN A 259 -15.40 -17.47 17.85
CA ASN A 259 -16.54 -18.38 17.99
C ASN A 259 -16.81 -19.25 16.73
N VAL A 260 -15.84 -19.33 15.80
CA VAL A 260 -15.88 -20.17 14.60
C VAL A 260 -14.62 -21.04 14.52
N SER A 261 -14.74 -22.23 13.95
CA SER A 261 -13.57 -23.09 13.69
C SER A 261 -12.90 -22.73 12.36
N VAL A 262 -11.66 -23.18 12.17
CA VAL A 262 -10.92 -22.98 10.92
C VAL A 262 -11.64 -23.66 9.74
N GLU A 263 -12.21 -24.84 9.96
CA GLU A 263 -12.95 -25.59 8.95
C GLU A 263 -14.21 -24.84 8.49
N ALA A 264 -14.89 -24.15 9.41
CA ALA A 264 -16.10 -23.39 9.10
C ALA A 264 -15.85 -22.19 8.18
N VAL A 265 -14.62 -21.68 8.16
CA VAL A 265 -14.20 -20.55 7.31
C VAL A 265 -13.28 -20.98 6.16
N THR A 266 -13.14 -22.29 5.94
CA THR A 266 -12.34 -22.86 4.85
C THR A 266 -13.27 -23.39 3.75
N LEU A 267 -13.19 -22.79 2.56
CA LEU A 267 -13.91 -23.30 1.38
C LEU A 267 -12.99 -24.24 0.60
N PRO A 268 -13.37 -25.53 0.45
CA PRO A 268 -12.57 -26.48 -0.30
C PRO A 268 -12.63 -26.17 -1.81
N PRO A 269 -11.63 -26.65 -2.57
CA PRO A 269 -11.58 -26.38 -4.00
C PRO A 269 -12.71 -27.11 -4.76
N SER A 270 -13.22 -26.49 -5.83
CA SER A 270 -14.45 -26.94 -6.51
C SER A 270 -14.27 -27.97 -7.65
N GLY A 271 -13.06 -28.48 -7.88
CA GLY A 271 -12.79 -29.59 -8.82
C GLY A 271 -13.07 -29.35 -10.31
N ARG A 272 -13.43 -28.12 -10.74
CA ARG A 272 -13.75 -27.85 -12.15
C ARG A 272 -12.50 -27.60 -12.97
N ALA A 273 -12.25 -28.43 -13.97
CA ALA A 273 -11.23 -28.18 -14.99
C ALA A 273 -11.77 -27.19 -16.03
N THR A 274 -11.01 -26.13 -16.32
CA THR A 274 -11.28 -25.22 -17.44
C THR A 274 -10.41 -25.58 -18.64
N LEU A 275 -11.00 -25.70 -19.82
CA LEU A 275 -10.24 -25.74 -21.07
C LEU A 275 -9.44 -24.44 -21.24
N GLY A 276 -8.15 -24.56 -21.57
CA GLY A 276 -7.27 -23.41 -21.78
C GLY A 276 -7.72 -22.54 -22.95
N ILE A 277 -7.82 -21.22 -22.74
CA ILE A 277 -8.24 -20.24 -23.75
C ILE A 277 -7.31 -20.25 -24.98
N GLY A 278 -6.00 -20.51 -24.79
CA GLY A 278 -5.04 -20.61 -25.88
C GLY A 278 -5.42 -21.66 -26.93
N TRP A 279 -5.83 -22.86 -26.49
CA TRP A 279 -6.30 -23.92 -27.39
C TRP A 279 -7.56 -23.50 -28.17
N LEU A 280 -8.52 -22.84 -27.50
CA LEU A 280 -9.72 -22.34 -28.17
C LEU A 280 -9.37 -21.32 -29.26
N ARG A 281 -8.42 -20.41 -29.00
CA ARG A 281 -7.94 -19.43 -30.00
C ARG A 281 -7.20 -20.09 -31.15
N THR A 282 -6.33 -21.06 -30.87
CA THR A 282 -5.61 -21.83 -31.89
C THR A 282 -6.59 -22.57 -32.81
N LEU A 283 -7.57 -23.28 -32.23
CA LEU A 283 -8.59 -24.01 -32.99
C LEU A 283 -9.50 -23.07 -33.79
N LEU A 284 -9.91 -21.93 -33.20
CA LEU A 284 -10.70 -20.91 -33.89
C LEU A 284 -9.92 -20.29 -35.05
N GLY A 285 -8.66 -19.91 -34.82
CA GLY A 285 -7.79 -19.33 -35.83
C GLY A 285 -7.55 -20.29 -37.00
N LEU A 286 -7.29 -21.57 -36.70
CA LEU A 286 -7.17 -22.62 -37.71
C LEU A 286 -8.46 -22.77 -38.51
N GLY A 287 -9.61 -22.85 -37.84
CA GLY A 287 -10.92 -22.98 -38.46
C GLY A 287 -11.27 -21.80 -39.39
N LEU A 288 -11.01 -20.56 -38.95
CA LEU A 288 -11.22 -19.36 -39.76
C LEU A 288 -10.30 -19.32 -40.98
N THR A 289 -9.03 -19.68 -40.81
CA THR A 289 -8.03 -19.70 -41.90
C THR A 289 -8.39 -20.72 -42.97
N VAL A 290 -8.74 -21.95 -42.57
CA VAL A 290 -9.16 -23.02 -43.50
C VAL A 290 -10.47 -22.65 -44.20
N SER A 291 -11.44 -22.07 -43.47
CA SER A 291 -12.72 -21.63 -44.04
C SER A 291 -12.54 -20.51 -45.08
N ALA A 292 -11.65 -19.55 -44.80
CA ALA A 292 -11.32 -18.47 -45.72
C ALA A 292 -10.70 -18.99 -47.01
N LEU A 293 -9.77 -19.96 -46.93
CA LEU A 293 -9.17 -20.63 -48.09
C LEU A 293 -10.24 -21.39 -48.90
N GLY A 294 -11.10 -22.15 -48.23
CA GLY A 294 -12.20 -22.87 -48.89
C GLY A 294 -13.18 -21.94 -49.61
N PHE A 295 -13.52 -20.80 -49.01
CA PHE A 295 -14.39 -19.80 -49.64
C PHE A 295 -13.70 -19.09 -50.81
N ALA A 296 -12.41 -18.76 -50.70
CA ALA A 296 -11.63 -18.16 -51.78
C ALA A 296 -11.58 -19.05 -53.03
N LEU A 297 -11.53 -20.38 -52.83
CA LEU A 297 -11.55 -21.36 -53.92
C LEU A 297 -12.92 -21.52 -54.58
N ARG A 298 -14.02 -21.26 -53.85
CA ARG A 298 -15.40 -21.45 -54.33
C ARG A 298 -16.10 -20.19 -54.83
N SER A 299 -15.59 -19.01 -54.51
CA SER A 299 -16.33 -17.75 -54.69
C SER A 299 -15.99 -17.02 -55.99
N GLY A 300 -17.02 -16.56 -56.71
CA GLY A 300 -16.88 -15.68 -57.86
C GLY A 300 -16.23 -14.33 -57.52
N ARG A 301 -15.75 -13.59 -58.54
CA ARG A 301 -14.91 -12.38 -58.39
C ARG A 301 -15.45 -11.31 -57.42
N GLN A 302 -16.77 -11.21 -57.22
CA GLN A 302 -17.39 -10.18 -56.36
C GLN A 302 -17.28 -10.46 -54.84
N LEU A 303 -17.04 -11.70 -54.42
CA LEU A 303 -16.99 -12.08 -53.00
C LEU A 303 -15.58 -12.13 -52.41
N ARG A 304 -14.55 -11.72 -53.16
CA ARG A 304 -13.13 -11.85 -52.78
C ARG A 304 -12.68 -11.03 -51.55
N ARG A 305 -13.45 -10.03 -51.10
CA ARG A 305 -13.05 -9.16 -49.98
C ARG A 305 -13.23 -9.80 -48.60
N TRP A 306 -14.20 -10.71 -48.45
CA TRP A 306 -14.47 -11.36 -47.15
C TRP A 306 -13.43 -12.44 -46.78
N PRO A 307 -12.97 -13.30 -47.72
CA PRO A 307 -11.91 -14.27 -47.44
C PRO A 307 -10.62 -13.66 -46.93
N SER A 308 -10.17 -12.53 -47.50
CA SER A 308 -8.93 -11.90 -47.07
C SER A 308 -9.02 -11.37 -45.63
N LEU A 309 -10.17 -10.80 -45.23
CA LEU A 309 -10.40 -10.35 -43.86
C LEU A 309 -10.44 -11.55 -42.88
N LEU A 310 -11.21 -12.59 -43.22
CA LEU A 310 -11.31 -13.81 -42.40
C LEU A 310 -9.96 -14.53 -42.27
N PHE A 311 -9.17 -14.56 -43.35
CA PHE A 311 -7.83 -15.11 -43.35
C PHE A 311 -6.90 -14.31 -42.43
N GLY A 312 -6.94 -12.96 -42.49
CA GLY A 312 -6.15 -12.10 -41.61
C GLY A 312 -6.49 -12.31 -40.13
N ILE A 313 -7.79 -12.33 -39.79
CA ILE A 313 -8.26 -12.59 -38.41
C ILE A 313 -7.89 -14.02 -37.96
N GLY A 314 -8.02 -14.99 -38.87
CA GLY A 314 -7.67 -16.38 -38.62
C GLY A 314 -6.19 -16.57 -38.33
N LEU A 315 -5.32 -15.97 -39.16
CA LEU A 315 -3.87 -16.01 -39.00
C LEU A 315 -3.43 -15.30 -37.72
N PHE A 316 -3.99 -14.13 -37.42
CA PHE A 316 -3.71 -13.41 -36.17
C PHE A 316 -4.11 -14.24 -34.94
N SER A 317 -5.32 -14.82 -34.95
CA SER A 317 -5.81 -15.65 -33.84
C SER A 317 -4.99 -16.94 -33.66
N LEU A 318 -4.55 -17.54 -34.77
CA LEU A 318 -3.69 -18.70 -34.77
C LEU A 318 -2.30 -18.36 -34.21
N ALA A 319 -1.68 -17.27 -34.67
CA ALA A 319 -0.39 -16.83 -34.16
C ALA A 319 -0.48 -16.47 -32.67
N ASP A 320 -1.50 -15.72 -32.25
CA ASP A 320 -1.75 -15.39 -30.85
C ASP A 320 -1.93 -16.65 -29.99
N GLY A 321 -2.76 -17.59 -30.45
CA GLY A 321 -2.99 -18.86 -29.76
C GLY A 321 -1.74 -19.74 -29.67
N LEU A 322 -0.93 -19.81 -30.73
CA LEU A 322 0.32 -20.56 -30.75
C LEU A 322 1.37 -19.95 -29.81
N LEU A 323 1.50 -18.63 -29.77
CA LEU A 323 2.40 -17.95 -28.83
C LEU A 323 1.98 -18.18 -27.37
N ASP A 324 0.68 -18.23 -27.10
CA ASP A 324 0.13 -18.51 -25.77
C ASP A 324 0.35 -19.99 -25.37
N VAL A 325 0.05 -20.93 -26.25
CA VAL A 325 0.23 -22.38 -26.02
C VAL A 325 1.70 -22.75 -25.86
N THR A 326 2.59 -22.15 -26.64
CA THR A 326 4.04 -22.39 -26.53
C THR A 326 4.70 -21.63 -25.38
N ARG A 327 3.95 -20.74 -24.69
CA ARG A 327 4.47 -19.82 -23.66
C ARG A 327 5.62 -18.95 -24.15
N PHE A 328 5.67 -18.69 -25.45
CA PHE A 328 6.66 -17.78 -26.01
C PHE A 328 6.41 -16.35 -25.53
N ALA A 329 5.14 -15.95 -25.46
CA ALA A 329 4.77 -14.73 -24.78
C ALA A 329 4.71 -14.99 -23.26
N PRO A 330 5.26 -14.08 -22.45
CA PRO A 330 5.12 -14.16 -21.00
C PRO A 330 3.63 -14.20 -20.60
N PRO A 331 3.29 -14.81 -19.45
CA PRO A 331 1.93 -14.81 -18.93
C PRO A 331 1.37 -13.38 -18.84
N ALA A 332 0.06 -13.24 -18.99
CA ALA A 332 -0.59 -11.94 -18.81
C ALA A 332 -0.37 -11.35 -17.41
N SER A 333 -0.12 -12.22 -16.43
CA SER A 333 0.23 -11.82 -15.06
C SER A 333 1.62 -11.16 -14.92
N ASN A 334 2.51 -11.29 -15.92
CA ASN A 334 3.84 -10.64 -15.91
C ASN A 334 3.80 -9.21 -16.44
N HIS A 335 2.67 -8.81 -17.03
CA HIS A 335 2.52 -7.50 -17.65
C HIS A 335 1.51 -6.69 -16.85
N PRO A 336 1.98 -5.93 -15.84
CA PRO A 336 1.12 -5.00 -15.14
C PRO A 336 0.65 -3.96 -16.14
N LEU A 337 -0.67 -3.91 -16.36
CA LEU A 337 -1.26 -2.88 -17.21
C LEU A 337 -1.11 -1.48 -16.61
N PHE A 338 -1.10 -1.45 -15.28
CA PHE A 338 -0.96 -0.27 -14.45
C PHE A 338 -0.09 -0.63 -13.25
N GLN A 339 0.92 0.19 -13.00
CA GLN A 339 1.65 0.19 -11.74
C GLN A 339 1.54 1.60 -11.17
N PHE A 340 0.87 1.72 -10.03
CA PHE A 340 0.74 3.00 -9.32
C PHE A 340 1.96 3.31 -8.46
N ILE A 341 2.65 2.26 -8.04
CA ILE A 341 3.90 2.30 -7.33
C ILE A 341 4.92 1.70 -8.28
N ALA A 342 6.08 2.33 -8.43
CA ALA A 342 7.22 1.76 -9.14
C ALA A 342 7.69 0.51 -8.39
N GLN A 343 7.00 -0.59 -8.61
CA GLN A 343 7.37 -1.89 -8.06
C GLN A 343 8.41 -2.44 -9.00
N SER A 344 9.67 -2.12 -8.71
CA SER A 344 10.77 -2.92 -9.24
C SER A 344 10.48 -4.38 -8.91
N GLY A 345 10.69 -5.26 -9.88
CA GLY A 345 10.43 -6.68 -9.72
C GLY A 345 11.04 -7.21 -8.43
N VAL A 346 10.42 -8.23 -7.85
CA VAL A 346 11.06 -8.99 -6.78
C VAL A 346 12.27 -9.68 -7.39
N GLU A 347 13.44 -9.40 -6.85
CA GLU A 347 14.69 -9.95 -7.34
C GLU A 347 15.19 -11.02 -6.36
N LEU A 348 15.64 -12.14 -6.93
CA LEU A 348 16.32 -13.21 -6.21
C LEU A 348 17.80 -13.11 -6.57
N HIS A 349 18.64 -12.79 -5.57
CA HIS A 349 20.08 -12.66 -5.76
C HIS A 349 20.83 -13.64 -4.86
N PRO A 350 21.86 -14.35 -5.33
CA PRO A 350 22.77 -15.05 -4.44
C PRO A 350 23.34 -14.09 -3.40
N LYS A 351 23.37 -14.49 -2.12
CA LYS A 351 23.96 -13.68 -1.05
C LYS A 351 25.49 -13.73 -1.13
N PRO A 352 26.18 -12.60 -1.37
CA PRO A 352 27.64 -12.58 -1.39
C PRO A 352 28.23 -13.11 -0.07
N GLY A 353 29.12 -14.09 -0.17
CA GLY A 353 29.82 -14.68 0.99
C GLY A 353 28.98 -15.66 1.83
N ALA A 354 27.75 -16.00 1.44
CA ALA A 354 26.96 -17.05 2.08
C ALA A 354 26.45 -18.04 1.03
N GLU A 355 27.29 -19.03 0.70
CA GLU A 355 26.88 -20.12 -0.20
C GLU A 355 25.59 -20.77 0.30
N GLY A 356 24.72 -21.13 -0.63
CA GLY A 356 23.41 -21.72 -0.31
C GLY A 356 22.37 -20.73 0.24
N HIS A 357 22.61 -19.41 0.19
CA HIS A 357 21.62 -18.40 0.58
C HIS A 357 21.28 -17.44 -0.56
N MET A 358 20.02 -17.04 -0.64
CA MET A 358 19.53 -16.00 -1.54
C MET A 358 18.98 -14.82 -0.74
N TYR A 359 19.21 -13.62 -1.25
CA TYR A 359 18.41 -12.45 -0.91
C TYR A 359 17.18 -12.40 -1.77
N THR A 360 16.05 -12.15 -1.12
CA THR A 360 14.83 -11.73 -1.80
C THR A 360 14.57 -10.29 -1.40
N GLY A 361 14.41 -9.40 -2.37
CA GLY A 361 14.18 -7.98 -2.12
C GLY A 361 13.73 -7.26 -3.39
N GLY A 362 13.46 -5.96 -3.27
CA GLY A 362 13.09 -5.12 -4.40
C GLY A 362 11.87 -4.25 -4.13
N GLY A 363 11.92 -3.00 -4.57
CA GLY A 363 10.79 -2.07 -4.51
C GLY A 363 10.41 -1.76 -3.07
N SER A 364 9.15 -2.05 -2.73
CA SER A 364 8.59 -1.90 -1.38
C SER A 364 8.44 -3.24 -0.65
N MET A 365 9.18 -4.27 -1.07
CA MET A 365 9.25 -5.55 -0.37
C MET A 365 10.35 -5.50 0.69
N ARG A 366 10.15 -6.19 1.82
CA ARG A 366 11.22 -6.40 2.80
C ARG A 366 12.32 -7.26 2.22
N HIS A 367 13.55 -6.95 2.63
CA HIS A 367 14.66 -7.83 2.37
C HIS A 367 14.59 -9.02 3.33
N THR A 368 14.59 -10.24 2.79
CA THR A 368 14.79 -11.46 3.58
C THR A 368 15.90 -12.31 2.98
N THR A 369 16.55 -13.10 3.84
CA THR A 369 17.51 -14.13 3.41
C THR A 369 16.80 -15.47 3.50
N VAL A 370 16.91 -16.26 2.43
CA VAL A 370 16.30 -17.59 2.33
C VAL A 370 17.39 -18.58 1.95
N GLU A 371 17.38 -19.77 2.55
CA GLU A 371 18.25 -20.86 2.12
C GLU A 371 17.81 -21.37 0.74
N VAL A 372 18.75 -21.66 -0.17
CA VAL A 372 18.41 -22.17 -1.51
C VAL A 372 17.65 -23.48 -1.39
N ASP A 373 18.17 -24.39 -0.57
CA ASP A 373 17.52 -25.64 -0.22
C ASP A 373 16.72 -25.44 1.09
N PRO A 374 15.45 -25.84 1.16
CA PRO A 374 14.67 -25.72 2.39
C PRO A 374 15.27 -26.59 3.51
N PRO A 375 15.17 -26.16 4.78
CA PRO A 375 15.58 -26.97 5.91
C PRO A 375 14.90 -28.35 5.89
N ARG A 376 15.66 -29.40 6.19
CA ARG A 376 15.11 -30.76 6.27
C ARG A 376 13.97 -30.78 7.29
N ASN A 377 12.83 -31.35 6.91
CA ASN A 377 11.59 -31.46 7.71
C ASN A 377 10.77 -30.16 7.88
N GLN A 378 11.01 -29.15 7.05
CA GLN A 378 10.12 -28.00 6.96
C GLN A 378 9.42 -27.94 5.61
N HIS A 379 8.21 -27.40 5.60
CA HIS A 379 7.48 -27.03 4.41
C HIS A 379 7.74 -25.55 4.11
N ARG A 380 8.26 -25.27 2.92
CA ARG A 380 8.49 -23.91 2.43
C ARG A 380 7.18 -23.29 1.97
N VAL A 381 6.72 -22.28 2.70
CA VAL A 381 5.48 -21.56 2.37
C VAL A 381 5.80 -20.10 2.09
N VAL A 382 5.45 -19.63 0.90
CA VAL A 382 5.63 -18.22 0.52
C VAL A 382 4.31 -17.47 0.65
N PHE A 383 4.35 -16.35 1.37
CA PHE A 383 3.20 -15.49 1.65
C PHE A 383 3.23 -14.27 0.72
N LEU A 384 2.17 -14.11 -0.06
CA LEU A 384 2.02 -13.10 -1.11
C LEU A 384 0.87 -12.16 -0.77
N GLY A 385 1.07 -10.87 -0.94
CA GLY A 385 0.02 -9.89 -0.74
C GLY A 385 0.53 -8.46 -0.67
N ALA A 386 -0.29 -7.58 -0.11
CA ALA A 386 0.02 -6.17 0.02
C ALA A 386 0.57 -5.82 1.42
N SER A 387 0.24 -4.63 1.93
CA SER A 387 0.69 -4.08 3.22
C SER A 387 0.39 -4.99 4.42
N SER A 388 -0.73 -5.71 4.43
CA SER A 388 -1.09 -6.62 5.52
C SER A 388 -0.31 -7.94 5.53
N VAL A 389 0.24 -8.38 4.39
CA VAL A 389 1.22 -9.50 4.35
C VAL A 389 2.62 -8.98 4.66
N HIS A 390 2.97 -7.86 4.04
CA HIS A 390 4.23 -7.15 4.29
C HIS A 390 4.40 -6.75 5.77
N GLY A 391 3.29 -6.53 6.49
CA GLY A 391 3.27 -6.01 7.83
C GLY A 391 3.80 -4.58 7.90
N SER A 392 3.41 -3.68 6.98
CA SER A 392 3.97 -2.31 6.81
C SER A 392 4.03 -1.42 8.07
N HIS A 393 3.44 -1.88 9.16
CA HIS A 393 3.22 -1.17 10.41
C HIS A 393 3.81 -1.89 11.62
N TYR A 394 4.45 -3.05 11.42
CA TYR A 394 4.95 -3.91 12.48
C TYR A 394 6.34 -4.42 12.12
N LEU A 395 7.04 -5.02 13.09
CA LEU A 395 8.29 -5.71 12.79
C LEU A 395 8.05 -6.95 11.92
N ALA A 396 9.09 -7.39 11.19
CA ALA A 396 8.99 -8.54 10.31
C ALA A 396 8.57 -9.80 11.08
N GLU A 397 9.09 -9.98 12.30
CA GLU A 397 8.74 -11.08 13.20
C GLU A 397 7.32 -10.99 13.79
N GLU A 398 6.69 -9.81 13.69
CA GLU A 398 5.33 -9.55 14.15
C GLU A 398 4.31 -9.63 13.02
N ALA A 399 4.76 -9.67 11.77
CA ALA A 399 3.88 -9.94 10.64
C ALA A 399 3.39 -11.39 10.70
N PHE A 400 2.14 -11.62 10.29
CA PHE A 400 1.53 -12.93 10.40
C PHE A 400 2.30 -14.07 9.71
N PRO A 401 3.06 -13.88 8.60
CA PRO A 401 3.90 -14.95 8.06
C PRO A 401 4.93 -15.44 9.08
N ALA A 402 5.65 -14.53 9.75
CA ALA A 402 6.62 -14.90 10.77
C ALA A 402 5.95 -15.53 12.00
N MET A 403 4.77 -15.03 12.38
CA MET A 403 3.99 -15.65 13.44
C MET A 403 3.51 -17.06 13.09
N VAL A 404 3.21 -17.38 11.82
CA VAL A 404 2.93 -18.76 11.39
C VAL A 404 4.14 -19.65 11.63
N ALA A 405 5.35 -19.25 11.23
CA ALA A 405 6.56 -20.03 11.48
C ALA A 405 6.84 -20.20 12.99
N ALA A 406 6.60 -19.17 13.79
CA ALA A 406 6.76 -19.23 15.25
C ALA A 406 5.76 -20.20 15.92
N LEU A 407 4.51 -20.22 15.45
CA LEU A 407 3.46 -21.12 15.97
C LEU A 407 3.56 -22.54 15.42
N HIS A 408 4.14 -22.70 14.23
CA HIS A 408 4.24 -23.96 13.49
C HIS A 408 5.67 -24.14 12.94
N PRO A 409 6.62 -24.63 13.75
CA PRO A 409 8.03 -24.77 13.36
C PRO A 409 8.29 -25.71 12.17
N GLN A 410 7.29 -26.50 11.76
CA GLN A 410 7.31 -27.30 10.54
C GLN A 410 7.16 -26.43 9.27
N ILE A 411 6.88 -25.13 9.38
CA ILE A 411 6.68 -24.23 8.25
C ILE A 411 7.84 -23.21 8.20
N GLU A 412 8.59 -23.24 7.10
CA GLU A 412 9.48 -22.15 6.71
C GLU A 412 8.63 -21.06 6.03
N ALA A 413 8.28 -20.01 6.77
CA ALA A 413 7.45 -18.92 6.25
C ALA A 413 8.30 -17.80 5.62
N ILE A 414 8.11 -17.57 4.32
CA ILE A 414 8.83 -16.55 3.57
C ILE A 414 7.86 -15.42 3.18
N ASN A 415 8.15 -14.20 3.62
CA ASN A 415 7.28 -13.04 3.39
C ASN A 415 7.62 -12.33 2.07
N PHE A 416 6.74 -12.45 1.07
CA PHE A 416 6.79 -11.75 -0.22
C PHE A 416 5.69 -10.67 -0.32
N GLY A 417 5.22 -10.17 0.82
CA GLY A 417 4.29 -9.04 0.86
C GLY A 417 4.95 -7.77 0.34
N VAL A 418 4.23 -7.01 -0.48
CA VAL A 418 4.72 -5.75 -1.06
C VAL A 418 3.79 -4.61 -0.66
N GLY A 419 4.31 -3.63 0.10
CA GLY A 419 3.51 -2.49 0.55
C GLY A 419 2.82 -1.76 -0.62
N GLY A 420 1.51 -1.53 -0.51
CA GLY A 420 0.74 -0.79 -1.51
C GLY A 420 0.58 -1.47 -2.88
N ALA A 421 0.87 -2.76 -3.02
CA ALA A 421 0.77 -3.45 -4.31
C ALA A 421 -0.65 -3.54 -4.88
N THR A 422 -0.76 -3.57 -6.22
CA THR A 422 -1.94 -4.14 -6.90
C THR A 422 -1.82 -5.66 -7.03
N SER A 423 -2.86 -6.32 -7.55
CA SER A 423 -2.80 -7.74 -7.93
C SER A 423 -1.67 -8.05 -8.91
N ALA A 424 -1.25 -7.10 -9.76
CA ALA A 424 -0.14 -7.32 -10.68
C ALA A 424 1.21 -7.36 -9.95
N GLY A 425 1.41 -6.52 -8.93
CA GLY A 425 2.56 -6.58 -8.04
C GLY A 425 2.65 -7.90 -7.29
N VAL A 426 1.51 -8.34 -6.74
CA VAL A 426 1.39 -9.63 -6.05
C VAL A 426 1.67 -10.80 -7.00
N ALA A 427 1.17 -10.75 -8.24
CA ALA A 427 1.42 -11.77 -9.24
C ALA A 427 2.90 -11.84 -9.66
N ALA A 428 3.54 -10.69 -9.88
CA ALA A 428 4.97 -10.61 -10.20
C ALA A 428 5.84 -11.13 -9.04
N ALA A 429 5.51 -10.79 -7.79
CA ALA A 429 6.15 -11.37 -6.61
C ALA A 429 5.94 -12.88 -6.55
N GLY A 430 4.72 -13.36 -6.83
CA GLY A 430 4.39 -14.79 -6.86
C GLY A 430 5.17 -15.59 -7.91
N GLN A 431 5.44 -15.01 -9.06
CA GLN A 431 6.28 -15.65 -10.09
C GLN A 431 7.72 -15.81 -9.66
N SER A 432 8.24 -14.82 -8.95
CA SER A 432 9.56 -14.89 -8.33
C SER A 432 9.56 -15.96 -7.22
N ALA A 433 8.50 -16.00 -6.40
CA ALA A 433 8.32 -17.01 -5.36
C ALA A 433 8.31 -18.43 -5.91
N LEU A 434 7.68 -18.68 -7.06
CA LEU A 434 7.64 -20.01 -7.69
C LEU A 434 9.04 -20.52 -8.11
N GLN A 435 10.04 -19.65 -8.22
CA GLN A 435 11.44 -20.06 -8.46
C GLN A 435 12.08 -20.68 -7.21
N LEU A 436 11.57 -20.36 -6.01
CA LEU A 436 11.99 -20.96 -4.73
C LEU A 436 11.45 -22.39 -4.53
N LYS A 437 10.66 -22.89 -5.47
CA LYS A 437 9.98 -24.21 -5.42
C LYS A 437 9.23 -24.42 -4.09
N PRO A 438 8.31 -23.52 -3.72
CA PRO A 438 7.60 -23.64 -2.44
C PRO A 438 6.66 -24.84 -2.42
N ASP A 439 6.46 -25.40 -1.23
CA ASP A 439 5.47 -26.46 -0.97
C ASP A 439 4.04 -25.91 -0.96
N ALA A 440 3.86 -24.61 -0.67
CA ALA A 440 2.58 -23.91 -0.85
C ALA A 440 2.76 -22.40 -1.06
N LEU A 441 1.75 -21.78 -1.67
CA LEU A 441 1.58 -20.33 -1.69
C LEU A 441 0.38 -19.91 -0.84
N VAL A 442 0.52 -18.81 -0.11
CA VAL A 442 -0.59 -18.11 0.56
C VAL A 442 -0.76 -16.75 -0.10
N VAL A 443 -1.95 -16.45 -0.66
CA VAL A 443 -2.25 -15.19 -1.33
C VAL A 443 -3.31 -14.43 -0.54
N MET A 444 -2.93 -13.37 0.16
CA MET A 444 -3.85 -12.48 0.88
C MET A 444 -3.86 -11.10 0.23
N TYR A 445 -4.90 -10.80 -0.53
CA TYR A 445 -4.96 -9.58 -1.34
C TYR A 445 -6.39 -9.13 -1.66
N GLY A 446 -6.61 -7.83 -1.84
CA GLY A 446 -7.88 -7.27 -2.33
C GLY A 446 -8.06 -5.76 -2.12
N HIS A 447 -7.66 -5.22 -0.96
CA HIS A 447 -7.91 -3.82 -0.56
C HIS A 447 -7.44 -2.77 -1.58
N ASN A 448 -6.22 -2.92 -2.10
CA ASN A 448 -5.63 -1.93 -3.00
C ASN A 448 -6.21 -1.95 -4.41
N GLU A 449 -6.96 -2.99 -4.80
CA GLU A 449 -7.32 -3.17 -6.20
C GLU A 449 -8.25 -2.06 -6.68
N VAL A 450 -9.38 -1.88 -6.00
CA VAL A 450 -10.34 -0.84 -6.39
C VAL A 450 -9.83 0.53 -5.99
N ALA A 451 -9.24 0.66 -4.79
CA ALA A 451 -8.69 1.92 -4.30
C ALA A 451 -7.74 2.60 -5.30
N GLN A 452 -6.89 1.81 -5.97
CA GLN A 452 -5.95 2.36 -6.95
C GLN A 452 -6.62 2.63 -8.29
N PHE A 453 -7.53 1.76 -8.75
CA PHE A 453 -8.28 2.03 -9.98
C PHE A 453 -9.20 3.25 -9.87
N THR A 454 -9.86 3.47 -8.74
CA THR A 454 -10.73 4.65 -8.54
C THR A 454 -9.92 5.93 -8.42
N ARG A 455 -8.70 5.88 -7.87
CA ARG A 455 -7.74 6.99 -7.97
C ARG A 455 -7.39 7.35 -9.41
N LEU A 456 -7.57 6.46 -10.39
CA LEU A 456 -7.36 6.86 -11.78
C LEU A 456 -8.38 7.90 -12.27
N ALA A 457 -9.56 7.96 -11.66
CA ALA A 457 -10.60 8.92 -12.02
C ALA A 457 -10.16 10.37 -11.77
N VAL A 458 -9.22 10.58 -10.84
CA VAL A 458 -8.69 11.92 -10.59
C VAL A 458 -7.68 12.37 -11.64
N TYR A 459 -7.30 11.56 -12.64
CA TYR A 459 -6.38 12.00 -13.69
C TYR A 459 -7.11 12.45 -14.97
N GLN A 460 -6.79 13.64 -15.47
CA GLN A 460 -7.42 14.25 -16.66
C GLN A 460 -7.40 13.32 -17.88
N HIS A 461 -6.28 12.65 -18.14
CA HIS A 461 -6.07 11.81 -19.32
C HIS A 461 -6.42 10.33 -19.15
N THR A 462 -6.97 9.95 -17.99
CA THR A 462 -7.42 8.56 -17.80
C THR A 462 -8.88 8.42 -18.21
N SER A 463 -9.15 7.51 -19.15
CA SER A 463 -10.53 7.12 -19.49
C SER A 463 -10.73 5.63 -19.28
N ALA A 464 -11.85 5.25 -18.67
CA ALA A 464 -12.20 3.84 -18.46
C ALA A 464 -12.21 3.04 -19.79
N HIS A 465 -12.58 3.66 -20.91
CA HIS A 465 -12.52 3.05 -22.23
C HIS A 465 -11.09 2.70 -22.67
N LEU A 466 -10.12 3.61 -22.49
CA LEU A 466 -8.71 3.33 -22.80
C LEU A 466 -8.16 2.21 -21.92
N LEU A 467 -8.45 2.25 -20.61
CA LEU A 467 -8.04 1.21 -19.66
C LEU A 467 -8.63 -0.15 -20.06
N ARG A 468 -9.92 -0.18 -20.44
CA ARG A 468 -10.61 -1.38 -20.93
C ARG A 468 -9.95 -1.94 -22.18
N SER A 469 -9.62 -1.07 -23.14
CA SER A 469 -8.94 -1.47 -24.38
C SER A 469 -7.56 -2.04 -24.10
N ARG A 470 -6.76 -1.38 -23.24
CA ARG A 470 -5.45 -1.91 -22.80
C ARG A 470 -5.61 -3.28 -22.12
N LEU A 471 -6.59 -3.42 -21.23
CA LEU A 471 -6.88 -4.70 -20.58
C LEU A 471 -7.28 -5.80 -21.57
N MET A 472 -8.09 -5.49 -22.60
CA MET A 472 -8.40 -6.46 -23.64
C MET A 472 -7.15 -6.83 -24.46
N LEU A 473 -6.33 -5.85 -24.84
CA LEU A 473 -5.09 -6.07 -25.59
C LEU A 473 -4.08 -6.91 -24.80
N SER A 474 -3.96 -6.72 -23.48
CA SER A 474 -3.06 -7.52 -22.62
C SER A 474 -3.35 -9.03 -22.66
N ARG A 475 -4.56 -9.42 -23.06
CA ARG A 475 -4.92 -10.84 -23.21
C ARG A 475 -4.32 -11.46 -24.47
N SER A 476 -3.84 -10.67 -25.43
CA SER A 476 -3.14 -11.13 -26.62
C SER A 476 -1.68 -11.43 -26.30
N ALA A 477 -1.23 -12.64 -26.62
CA ALA A 477 0.16 -13.05 -26.55
C ALA A 477 1.06 -12.20 -27.47
N ILE A 478 0.57 -11.84 -28.66
CA ILE A 478 1.29 -10.94 -29.58
C ILE A 478 1.53 -9.58 -28.92
N TYR A 479 0.48 -8.98 -28.35
CA TYR A 479 0.61 -7.70 -27.66
C TYR A 479 1.61 -7.76 -26.50
N ARG A 480 1.53 -8.80 -25.67
CA ARG A 480 2.48 -9.00 -24.56
C ARG A 480 3.92 -9.15 -25.04
N TRP A 481 4.13 -9.96 -26.08
CA TRP A 481 5.45 -10.11 -26.69
C TRP A 481 5.98 -8.78 -27.23
N LEU A 482 5.19 -8.03 -28.01
CA LEU A 482 5.59 -6.72 -28.51
C LEU A 482 5.91 -5.75 -27.38
N HIS A 483 5.17 -5.82 -26.27
CA HIS A 483 5.41 -4.99 -25.11
C HIS A 483 6.74 -5.29 -24.42
N THR A 484 7.30 -6.52 -24.55
CA THR A 484 8.66 -6.82 -24.05
C THR A 484 9.76 -6.10 -24.82
N LEU A 485 9.47 -5.64 -26.04
CA LEU A 485 10.41 -4.91 -26.89
C LEU A 485 10.42 -3.40 -26.59
N VAL A 486 9.43 -2.91 -25.84
CA VAL A 486 9.35 -1.51 -25.45
C VAL A 486 9.93 -1.39 -24.04
N PRO A 487 11.08 -0.71 -23.85
CA PRO A 487 11.57 -0.43 -22.51
C PRO A 487 10.53 0.41 -21.79
N VAL A 488 9.96 -0.15 -20.72
CA VAL A 488 9.13 0.61 -19.80
C VAL A 488 10.09 1.32 -18.87
N GLU A 489 10.37 2.59 -19.14
CA GLU A 489 10.94 3.43 -18.11
C GLU A 489 9.91 3.51 -16.97
N ALA A 490 10.31 3.05 -15.79
CA ALA A 490 9.54 3.26 -14.57
C ALA A 490 9.49 4.77 -14.32
N SER A 491 8.49 5.43 -14.91
CA SER A 491 8.37 6.87 -14.85
C SER A 491 8.13 7.31 -13.41
N ALA A 492 8.67 8.49 -13.08
CA ALA A 492 8.35 9.20 -11.85
C ALA A 492 6.83 9.42 -11.73
N ALA A 493 6.36 9.73 -10.52
CA ALA A 493 4.97 10.04 -10.27
C ALA A 493 4.41 11.00 -11.34
N PRO A 494 3.17 10.81 -11.81
CA PRO A 494 2.57 11.68 -12.83
C PRO A 494 2.66 13.14 -12.38
N PRO A 495 3.03 14.08 -13.27
CA PRO A 495 3.10 15.50 -12.92
C PRO A 495 1.74 16.00 -12.40
N GLY A 496 1.79 16.94 -11.45
CA GLY A 496 0.61 17.37 -10.67
C GLY A 496 -0.47 18.09 -11.49
N ASP A 497 -0.15 18.58 -12.68
CA ASP A 497 -1.11 19.15 -13.63
C ASP A 497 -2.07 18.10 -14.22
N LEU A 498 -1.79 16.81 -14.00
CA LEU A 498 -2.65 15.72 -14.45
C LEU A 498 -3.86 15.49 -13.55
N TYR A 499 -3.98 16.13 -12.38
CA TYR A 499 -5.15 15.95 -11.51
C TYR A 499 -6.38 16.72 -12.03
N ARG A 500 -7.56 16.11 -11.91
CA ARG A 500 -8.87 16.72 -12.14
C ARG A 500 -9.29 17.45 -10.87
N THR A 501 -9.92 18.60 -11.04
CA THR A 501 -10.54 19.36 -9.94
C THR A 501 -11.90 18.81 -9.53
N LEU A 502 -12.55 18.04 -10.41
CA LEU A 502 -13.88 17.48 -10.17
C LEU A 502 -13.78 16.10 -9.53
N SER A 503 -14.59 15.89 -8.50
CA SER A 503 -14.80 14.58 -7.88
C SER A 503 -15.32 13.56 -8.90
N PRO A 504 -14.94 12.28 -8.76
CA PRO A 504 -15.33 11.24 -9.71
C PRO A 504 -16.84 11.01 -9.68
N GLN A 505 -17.43 10.71 -10.85
CA GLN A 505 -18.85 10.38 -10.94
C GLN A 505 -19.12 8.92 -10.58
N ARG A 506 -20.32 8.62 -10.07
CA ARG A 506 -20.74 7.24 -9.73
C ARG A 506 -20.55 6.23 -10.85
N ALA A 507 -20.93 6.60 -12.07
CA ALA A 507 -20.80 5.72 -13.23
C ALA A 507 -19.32 5.43 -13.56
N GLU A 508 -18.45 6.42 -13.40
CA GLU A 508 -17.00 6.27 -13.61
C GLU A 508 -16.39 5.36 -12.54
N VAL A 509 -16.71 5.56 -11.26
CA VAL A 509 -16.28 4.69 -10.15
C VAL A 509 -16.75 3.26 -10.36
N ALA A 510 -18.00 3.06 -10.79
CA ALA A 510 -18.53 1.74 -11.11
C ALA A 510 -17.77 1.07 -12.28
N ASP A 511 -17.49 1.81 -13.36
CA ASP A 511 -16.72 1.31 -14.50
C ASP A 511 -15.28 0.93 -14.10
N LEU A 512 -14.63 1.76 -13.27
CA LEU A 512 -13.28 1.51 -12.75
C LEU A 512 -13.25 0.31 -11.80
N THR A 513 -14.27 0.14 -10.97
CA THR A 513 -14.44 -1.04 -10.12
C THR A 513 -14.57 -2.32 -10.96
N GLN A 514 -15.34 -2.29 -12.05
CA GLN A 514 -15.43 -3.43 -12.96
C GLN A 514 -14.11 -3.73 -13.68
N LEU A 515 -13.30 -2.71 -13.97
CA LEU A 515 -11.96 -2.90 -14.52
C LEU A 515 -11.00 -3.50 -13.50
N ALA A 516 -11.03 -3.04 -12.25
CA ALA A 516 -10.29 -3.62 -11.13
C ALA A 516 -10.60 -5.11 -10.95
N VAL A 517 -11.88 -5.49 -10.95
CA VAL A 517 -12.31 -6.90 -10.88
C VAL A 517 -11.71 -7.74 -12.02
N ARG A 518 -11.75 -7.23 -13.25
CA ARG A 518 -11.18 -7.95 -14.41
C ARG A 518 -9.66 -8.01 -14.37
N HIS A 519 -9.01 -6.96 -13.88
CA HIS A 519 -7.57 -6.91 -13.69
C HIS A 519 -7.13 -7.95 -12.65
N LEU A 520 -7.77 -7.97 -11.47
CA LEU A 520 -7.53 -8.98 -10.45
C LEU A 520 -7.71 -10.40 -10.98
N ARG A 521 -8.79 -10.67 -11.72
CA ARG A 521 -9.02 -11.98 -12.36
C ARG A 521 -7.84 -12.37 -13.24
N LEU A 522 -7.36 -11.44 -14.06
CA LEU A 522 -6.25 -11.69 -14.98
C LEU A 522 -4.95 -11.98 -14.23
N GLN A 523 -4.62 -11.16 -13.23
CA GLN A 523 -3.35 -11.21 -12.52
C GLN A 523 -3.29 -12.40 -11.55
N ILE A 524 -4.24 -12.47 -10.60
CA ILE A 524 -4.28 -13.54 -9.59
C ILE A 524 -4.64 -14.88 -10.23
N GLY A 525 -5.58 -14.90 -11.19
CA GLY A 525 -5.90 -16.12 -11.94
C GLY A 525 -4.71 -16.66 -12.73
N GLY A 526 -3.89 -15.77 -13.32
CA GLY A 526 -2.65 -16.15 -13.99
C GLY A 526 -1.64 -16.79 -13.03
N LEU A 527 -1.42 -16.18 -11.86
CA LEU A 527 -0.55 -16.74 -10.82
C LEU A 527 -1.03 -18.12 -10.33
N LEU A 528 -2.32 -18.25 -10.04
CA LEU A 528 -2.91 -19.51 -9.57
C LEU A 528 -2.86 -20.61 -10.64
N ALA A 529 -3.01 -20.26 -11.92
CA ALA A 529 -2.80 -21.19 -13.02
C ALA A 529 -1.36 -21.69 -13.04
N GLU A 530 -0.37 -20.80 -12.95
CA GLU A 530 1.04 -21.17 -12.98
C GLU A 530 1.45 -22.04 -11.78
N ALA A 531 0.97 -21.70 -10.58
CA ALA A 531 1.19 -22.50 -9.38
C ALA A 531 0.64 -23.93 -9.54
N ARG A 532 -0.59 -24.05 -10.05
CA ARG A 532 -1.23 -25.34 -10.33
C ARG A 532 -0.45 -26.17 -11.34
N GLU A 533 0.08 -25.56 -12.40
CA GLU A 533 0.90 -26.25 -13.40
C GLU A 533 2.21 -26.79 -12.82
N ARG A 534 2.74 -26.11 -11.79
CA ARG A 534 3.90 -26.55 -11.00
C ARG A 534 3.53 -27.43 -9.81
N THR A 535 2.27 -27.86 -9.71
CA THR A 535 1.73 -28.67 -8.61
C THR A 535 1.89 -28.04 -7.22
N VAL A 536 1.99 -26.71 -7.15
CA VAL A 536 2.08 -25.95 -5.91
C VAL A 536 0.66 -25.61 -5.42
N PRO A 537 0.20 -26.12 -4.27
CA PRO A 537 -1.08 -25.76 -3.70
C PRO A 537 -1.12 -24.27 -3.32
N VAL A 538 -2.29 -23.65 -3.50
CA VAL A 538 -2.51 -22.23 -3.21
C VAL A 538 -3.66 -22.07 -2.23
N PHE A 539 -3.44 -21.20 -1.24
CA PHE A 539 -4.42 -20.75 -0.26
C PHE A 539 -4.73 -19.28 -0.52
N VAL A 540 -5.95 -18.96 -0.93
CA VAL A 540 -6.43 -17.58 -1.09
C VAL A 540 -7.08 -17.13 0.20
N VAL A 541 -6.49 -16.14 0.87
CA VAL A 541 -7.01 -15.58 2.11
C VAL A 541 -7.82 -14.33 1.77
N LEU A 542 -9.12 -14.33 2.06
CA LEU A 542 -9.97 -13.15 1.88
C LEU A 542 -9.58 -12.12 2.93
N PRO A 543 -9.05 -10.95 2.53
CA PRO A 543 -8.47 -10.03 3.47
C PRO A 543 -9.56 -9.43 4.38
N PRO A 544 -9.29 -9.31 5.69
CA PRO A 544 -10.23 -8.77 6.66
C PRO A 544 -10.30 -7.23 6.56
N THR A 545 -11.43 -6.64 6.93
CA THR A 545 -11.63 -5.18 6.95
C THR A 545 -12.30 -4.79 8.26
N ASN A 546 -11.90 -3.64 8.80
CA ASN A 546 -12.54 -3.05 9.96
C ASN A 546 -13.81 -2.26 9.56
N LEU A 547 -14.92 -2.98 9.39
CA LEU A 547 -16.14 -2.43 8.77
C LEU A 547 -16.67 -1.15 9.42
N ARG A 548 -16.61 -1.04 10.76
CA ARG A 548 -17.11 0.14 11.48
C ARG A 548 -16.26 1.39 11.23
N PHE A 549 -14.96 1.21 11.02
CA PHE A 549 -14.00 2.30 10.79
C PHE A 549 -13.63 2.47 9.33
N ALA A 550 -14.32 1.79 8.43
CA ALA A 550 -14.10 1.92 7.00
C ALA A 550 -14.12 3.38 6.54
N HIS A 551 -13.16 3.73 5.70
CA HIS A 551 -13.05 4.99 5.02
C HIS A 551 -14.16 5.13 3.96
N LEU A 552 -15.16 5.94 4.30
CA LEU A 552 -16.27 6.25 3.40
C LEU A 552 -16.10 7.66 2.84
N GLU A 553 -15.87 7.76 1.54
CA GLU A 553 -15.84 9.01 0.79
C GLU A 553 -17.19 9.19 0.09
N ALA A 554 -17.87 10.31 0.35
CA ALA A 554 -19.17 10.58 -0.23
C ALA A 554 -19.05 11.13 -1.67
N PHE A 555 -20.03 10.83 -2.51
CA PHE A 555 -20.21 11.55 -3.77
C PHE A 555 -20.82 12.94 -3.52
N ASP A 556 -20.35 13.94 -4.27
CA ASP A 556 -20.88 15.32 -4.21
C ASP A 556 -22.27 15.49 -4.83
N THR A 557 -22.75 14.48 -5.57
CA THR A 557 -24.07 14.52 -6.23
C THR A 557 -25.09 13.74 -5.40
N PRO A 558 -26.37 14.16 -5.30
CA PRO A 558 -27.38 13.43 -4.55
C PRO A 558 -27.61 12.00 -5.07
N GLY A 559 -27.91 11.05 -4.20
CA GLY A 559 -28.21 9.64 -4.52
C GLY A 559 -27.38 8.61 -3.73
N PRO A 560 -27.36 7.34 -4.15
CA PRO A 560 -26.62 6.28 -3.45
C PRO A 560 -25.14 6.64 -3.24
N GLY A 561 -24.62 6.49 -2.02
CA GLY A 561 -23.24 6.86 -1.70
C GLY A 561 -22.97 8.36 -1.55
N ASP A 562 -23.99 9.23 -1.58
CA ASP A 562 -23.82 10.58 -1.05
C ASP A 562 -23.71 10.57 0.48
N ALA A 563 -23.40 11.71 1.08
CA ALA A 563 -23.20 11.81 2.53
C ALA A 563 -24.44 11.34 3.32
N ALA A 564 -25.65 11.68 2.85
CA ALA A 564 -26.89 11.31 3.52
C ALA A 564 -27.16 9.80 3.47
N ASP A 565 -26.90 9.13 2.34
CA ASP A 565 -27.03 7.69 2.18
C ASP A 565 -25.99 6.94 3.03
N LEU A 566 -24.73 7.36 3.01
CA LEU A 566 -23.66 6.73 3.80
C LEU A 566 -23.91 6.89 5.30
N ASP A 567 -24.34 8.07 5.74
CA ASP A 567 -24.71 8.30 7.14
C ASP A 567 -25.95 7.49 7.54
N ARG A 568 -26.93 7.34 6.65
CA ARG A 568 -28.10 6.49 6.88
C ARG A 568 -27.69 5.04 7.07
N LEU A 569 -26.86 4.49 6.17
CA LEU A 569 -26.36 3.11 6.27
C LEU A 569 -25.58 2.87 7.56
N ARG A 570 -24.72 3.81 7.98
CA ARG A 570 -24.00 3.74 9.26
C ARG A 570 -24.95 3.74 10.46
N ARG A 571 -25.94 4.65 10.49
CA ARG A 571 -26.92 4.70 11.58
C ARG A 571 -27.75 3.41 11.67
N GLU A 572 -28.22 2.91 10.54
CA GLU A 572 -28.97 1.64 10.49
C GLU A 572 -28.10 0.45 10.92
N ALA A 573 -26.80 0.45 10.58
CA ALA A 573 -25.87 -0.58 11.02
C ALA A 573 -25.64 -0.57 12.53
N GLU A 574 -25.46 0.61 13.15
CA GLU A 574 -25.31 0.69 14.60
C GLU A 574 -26.62 0.32 15.32
N ALA A 575 -27.78 0.69 14.79
CA ALA A 575 -29.07 0.22 15.33
C ALA A 575 -29.21 -1.32 15.24
N ALA A 576 -28.69 -1.93 14.17
CA ALA A 576 -28.64 -3.38 14.03
C ALA A 576 -27.66 -4.01 15.06
N VAL A 577 -26.53 -3.39 15.34
CA VAL A 577 -25.63 -3.80 16.43
C VAL A 577 -26.33 -3.74 17.79
N ASP A 578 -27.01 -2.64 18.08
CA ASP A 578 -27.70 -2.43 19.36
C ASP A 578 -28.84 -3.44 19.59
N SER A 579 -29.43 -3.94 18.51
CA SER A 579 -30.46 -4.98 18.54
C SER A 579 -29.91 -6.42 18.46
N GLY A 580 -28.59 -6.59 18.32
CA GLY A 580 -27.93 -7.90 18.22
C GLY A 580 -28.00 -8.56 16.84
N ASP A 581 -28.41 -7.85 15.79
CA ASP A 581 -28.43 -8.32 14.40
C ASP A 581 -27.10 -7.98 13.68
N SER A 582 -26.01 -8.62 14.12
CA SER A 582 -24.69 -8.47 13.52
C SER A 582 -24.65 -8.79 12.00
N PRO A 583 -25.39 -9.80 11.48
CA PRO A 583 -25.46 -10.05 10.03
C PRO A 583 -26.04 -8.87 9.24
N LEU A 584 -27.11 -8.23 9.73
CA LEU A 584 -27.65 -7.02 9.09
C LEU A 584 -26.65 -5.87 9.16
N ALA A 585 -26.05 -5.62 10.33
CA ALA A 585 -25.06 -4.57 10.51
C ALA A 585 -23.87 -4.72 9.55
N THR A 586 -23.33 -5.93 9.43
CA THR A 586 -22.23 -6.28 8.52
C THR A 586 -22.61 -5.99 7.06
N ARG A 587 -23.82 -6.39 6.63
CA ARG A 587 -24.31 -6.11 5.26
C ARG A 587 -24.45 -4.62 4.99
N LEU A 588 -24.99 -3.85 5.94
CA LEU A 588 -25.18 -2.40 5.79
C LEU A 588 -23.84 -1.65 5.71
N LEU A 589 -22.85 -2.02 6.53
CA LEU A 589 -21.51 -1.43 6.46
C LEU A 589 -20.79 -1.81 5.16
N GLN A 590 -20.87 -3.07 4.73
CA GLN A 590 -20.33 -3.48 3.42
C GLN A 590 -21.01 -2.74 2.26
N GLN A 591 -22.33 -2.52 2.34
CA GLN A 591 -23.05 -1.74 1.35
C GLN A 591 -22.61 -0.28 1.33
N ALA A 592 -22.23 0.29 2.48
CA ALA A 592 -21.69 1.65 2.53
C ALA A 592 -20.31 1.72 1.86
N ILE A 593 -19.44 0.73 2.09
CA ILE A 593 -18.15 0.58 1.40
C ILE A 593 -18.35 0.46 -0.12
N ASP A 594 -19.24 -0.43 -0.57
CA ASP A 594 -19.51 -0.66 -1.99
C ASP A 594 -20.07 0.57 -2.72
N ARG A 595 -20.61 1.54 -1.96
CA ARG A 595 -21.17 2.81 -2.46
C ARG A 595 -20.26 4.01 -2.25
N SER A 596 -19.11 3.84 -1.61
CA SER A 596 -18.11 4.90 -1.41
C SER A 596 -17.54 5.36 -2.77
N ALA A 597 -17.22 6.65 -2.88
CA ALA A 597 -16.57 7.23 -4.05
C ALA A 597 -15.11 6.76 -4.21
N SER A 598 -14.49 6.36 -3.11
CA SER A 598 -13.08 5.97 -3.04
C SER A 598 -12.89 4.85 -2.00
N PRO A 599 -13.41 3.63 -2.27
CA PRO A 599 -13.30 2.53 -1.33
C PRO A 599 -11.83 2.13 -1.17
N ARG A 600 -11.34 2.08 0.07
CA ARG A 600 -10.00 1.58 0.44
C ARG A 600 -10.05 0.13 0.89
N GLU A 601 -11.25 -0.32 1.25
CA GLU A 601 -11.58 -1.63 1.73
C GLU A 601 -11.87 -2.60 0.58
N ILE A 602 -12.02 -3.89 0.91
CA ILE A 602 -12.47 -4.87 -0.08
C ILE A 602 -13.95 -4.68 -0.38
N VAL A 603 -14.26 -4.28 -1.61
CA VAL A 603 -15.65 -4.23 -2.10
C VAL A 603 -16.17 -5.63 -2.44
N THR A 604 -17.48 -5.83 -2.35
CA THR A 604 -18.13 -7.13 -2.61
C THR A 604 -17.73 -7.75 -3.96
N PRO A 605 -17.69 -7.01 -5.09
CA PRO A 605 -17.29 -7.58 -6.37
C PRO A 605 -15.86 -8.17 -6.39
N ILE A 606 -14.92 -7.60 -5.64
CA ILE A 606 -13.56 -8.11 -5.54
C ILE A 606 -13.51 -9.39 -4.69
N ARG A 607 -14.22 -9.41 -3.57
CA ARG A 607 -14.33 -10.60 -2.70
C ARG A 607 -14.90 -11.79 -3.48
N GLU A 608 -16.01 -11.57 -4.17
CA GLU A 608 -16.66 -12.60 -5.00
C GLU A 608 -15.76 -13.08 -6.13
N GLU A 609 -14.98 -12.19 -6.73
CA GLU A 609 -14.00 -12.51 -7.76
C GLU A 609 -12.89 -13.41 -7.24
N LEU A 610 -12.31 -13.10 -6.08
CA LEU A 610 -11.28 -13.91 -5.45
C LEU A 610 -11.75 -15.35 -5.18
N ILE A 611 -12.95 -15.49 -4.59
CA ILE A 611 -13.55 -16.82 -4.33
C ILE A 611 -13.70 -17.60 -5.64
N ARG A 612 -14.26 -16.95 -6.65
CA ARG A 612 -14.52 -17.59 -7.94
C ARG A 612 -13.24 -17.97 -8.67
N VAL A 613 -12.20 -17.12 -8.67
CA VAL A 613 -10.89 -17.43 -9.25
C VAL A 613 -10.23 -18.57 -8.49
N ALA A 614 -10.25 -18.55 -7.15
CA ALA A 614 -9.73 -19.64 -6.34
C ALA A 614 -10.40 -20.98 -6.70
N HIS A 615 -11.72 -21.00 -6.78
CA HIS A 615 -12.50 -22.18 -7.18
C HIS A 615 -12.17 -22.68 -8.59
N GLN A 616 -11.97 -21.76 -9.55
CA GLN A 616 -11.58 -22.10 -10.93
C GLN A 616 -10.20 -22.77 -11.01
N HIS A 617 -9.28 -22.38 -10.14
CA HIS A 617 -7.92 -22.89 -10.12
C HIS A 617 -7.65 -23.95 -9.04
N ASN A 618 -8.71 -24.46 -8.39
CA ASN A 618 -8.61 -25.48 -7.36
C ASN A 618 -7.74 -25.03 -6.16
N ALA A 619 -7.79 -23.74 -5.83
CA ALA A 619 -7.18 -23.18 -4.63
C ALA A 619 -8.16 -23.24 -3.44
N THR A 620 -7.62 -23.41 -2.24
CA THR A 620 -8.38 -23.36 -0.99
C THR A 620 -8.65 -21.90 -0.63
N VAL A 621 -9.86 -21.56 -0.18
CA VAL A 621 -10.17 -20.20 0.30
C VAL A 621 -10.24 -20.20 1.82
N LEU A 622 -9.54 -19.26 2.46
CA LEU A 622 -9.63 -18.99 3.89
C LEU A 622 -10.32 -17.64 4.10
N ASP A 623 -11.51 -17.63 4.69
CA ASP A 623 -12.28 -16.40 4.91
C ASP A 623 -11.82 -15.68 6.19
N ALA A 624 -10.68 -14.98 6.10
CA ALA A 624 -10.12 -14.26 7.25
C ALA A 624 -11.01 -13.09 7.70
N ALA A 625 -11.86 -12.53 6.83
CA ALA A 625 -12.83 -11.53 7.21
C ALA A 625 -13.87 -12.10 8.20
N THR A 626 -14.45 -13.26 7.87
CA THR A 626 -15.37 -13.97 8.77
C THR A 626 -14.65 -14.41 10.06
N TRP A 627 -13.44 -14.95 9.94
CA TRP A 627 -12.62 -15.36 11.10
C TRP A 627 -12.33 -14.20 12.06
N MET A 628 -11.89 -13.04 11.57
CA MET A 628 -11.59 -11.90 12.44
C MET A 628 -12.86 -11.30 13.04
N THR A 629 -13.96 -11.27 12.28
CA THR A 629 -15.26 -10.79 12.79
C THR A 629 -15.78 -11.67 13.93
N ALA A 630 -15.47 -12.97 13.94
CA ALA A 630 -15.79 -13.89 15.03
C ALA A 630 -15.09 -13.57 16.36
N HIS A 631 -14.08 -12.70 16.35
CA HIS A 631 -13.49 -12.14 17.57
C HIS A 631 -14.25 -10.89 18.09
N ALA A 632 -15.14 -10.30 17.31
CA ALA A 632 -15.88 -9.12 17.73
C ALA A 632 -16.98 -9.52 18.73
N PRO A 633 -17.03 -8.94 19.95
CA PRO A 633 -18.10 -9.24 20.91
C PRO A 633 -19.49 -8.81 20.40
N ASP A 634 -19.54 -7.85 19.47
CA ASP A 634 -20.76 -7.42 18.78
C ASP A 634 -20.91 -7.97 17.36
N GLY A 635 -20.05 -8.90 16.96
CA GLY A 635 -20.10 -9.57 15.66
C GLY A 635 -19.86 -8.65 14.45
N VAL A 636 -19.32 -7.44 14.64
CA VAL A 636 -19.05 -6.50 13.54
C VAL A 636 -17.60 -6.03 13.52
N THR A 637 -17.06 -5.58 14.66
CA THR A 637 -15.71 -5.00 14.69
C THR A 637 -14.88 -5.57 15.82
N PRO A 638 -13.81 -6.33 15.52
CA PRO A 638 -12.94 -6.87 16.54
C PRO A 638 -11.97 -5.79 17.01
N SER A 639 -12.38 -5.03 18.01
CA SER A 639 -11.58 -3.97 18.63
C SER A 639 -10.18 -4.48 19.01
N GLY A 640 -9.16 -3.77 18.56
CA GLY A 640 -7.76 -4.07 18.84
C GLY A 640 -7.14 -5.10 17.91
N LEU A 641 -7.87 -5.64 16.92
CA LEU A 641 -7.27 -6.47 15.86
C LEU A 641 -6.87 -5.68 14.61
N PHE A 642 -7.28 -4.42 14.51
CA PHE A 642 -6.89 -3.52 13.42
C PHE A 642 -6.25 -2.27 13.98
N TRP A 643 -5.25 -1.75 13.27
CA TRP A 643 -4.61 -0.47 13.52
C TRP A 643 -5.48 0.67 12.97
N ASP A 644 -5.97 0.50 11.74
CA ASP A 644 -6.84 1.42 11.01
C ASP A 644 -8.03 0.67 10.39
N ASP A 645 -8.50 1.11 9.22
CA ASP A 645 -9.58 0.51 8.45
C ASP A 645 -9.23 -0.86 7.84
N VAL A 646 -7.93 -1.15 7.59
CA VAL A 646 -7.51 -2.32 6.80
C VAL A 646 -6.32 -3.10 7.36
N HIS A 647 -5.44 -2.45 8.11
CA HIS A 647 -4.20 -3.05 8.58
C HIS A 647 -4.40 -3.73 9.93
N PRO A 648 -4.02 -5.01 10.07
CA PRO A 648 -4.13 -5.72 11.33
C PRO A 648 -3.15 -5.16 12.38
N THR A 649 -3.49 -5.25 13.66
CA THR A 649 -2.51 -5.06 14.75
C THR A 649 -1.60 -6.26 14.92
N ALA A 650 -0.66 -6.22 15.87
CA ALA A 650 0.06 -7.42 16.29
C ALA A 650 -0.89 -8.54 16.73
N GLU A 651 -1.95 -8.22 17.48
CA GLU A 651 -2.99 -9.18 17.84
C GLU A 651 -3.76 -9.69 16.60
N GLY A 652 -4.04 -8.80 15.64
CA GLY A 652 -4.65 -9.17 14.36
C GLY A 652 -3.78 -10.10 13.51
N HIS A 653 -2.48 -9.84 13.45
CA HIS A 653 -1.51 -10.71 12.80
C HIS A 653 -1.45 -12.09 13.47
N ASN A 654 -1.49 -12.16 14.79
CA ASN A 654 -1.56 -13.44 15.52
C ASN A 654 -2.89 -14.18 15.24
N ALA A 655 -4.01 -13.45 15.14
CA ALA A 655 -5.29 -14.05 14.75
C ALA A 655 -5.23 -14.65 13.32
N LEU A 656 -4.61 -13.95 12.37
CA LEU A 656 -4.37 -14.46 11.01
C LEU A 656 -3.46 -15.70 11.01
N ALA A 657 -2.38 -15.69 11.80
CA ALA A 657 -1.46 -16.83 11.88
C ALA A 657 -2.16 -18.10 12.40
N ARG A 658 -3.07 -17.94 13.39
CA ARG A 658 -3.89 -19.03 13.95
C ARG A 658 -4.93 -19.59 12.97
N LEU A 659 -5.36 -18.80 12.00
CA LEU A 659 -6.20 -19.28 10.89
C LEU A 659 -5.37 -20.05 9.87
N VAL A 660 -4.27 -19.47 9.42
CA VAL A 660 -3.53 -19.94 8.24
C VAL A 660 -2.66 -21.16 8.55
N GLY A 661 -1.97 -21.18 9.70
CA GLY A 661 -1.04 -22.25 10.06
C GLY A 661 -1.69 -23.65 10.11
N PRO A 662 -2.79 -23.86 10.86
CA PRO A 662 -3.48 -25.15 10.89
C PRO A 662 -4.00 -25.60 9.52
N ALA A 663 -4.51 -24.67 8.71
CA ALA A 663 -5.01 -24.97 7.37
C ALA A 663 -3.88 -25.44 6.43
N LEU A 664 -2.68 -24.87 6.55
CA LEU A 664 -1.50 -25.30 5.81
C LEU A 664 -1.08 -26.72 6.19
N LEU A 665 -0.90 -26.99 7.49
CA LEU A 665 -0.43 -28.31 7.96
C LEU A 665 -1.40 -29.43 7.59
N THR A 666 -2.71 -29.19 7.71
CA THR A 666 -3.74 -30.17 7.33
C THR A 666 -3.62 -30.59 5.85
N HIS A 667 -3.09 -29.72 4.98
CA HIS A 667 -2.94 -30.01 3.56
C HIS A 667 -1.55 -30.55 3.19
N LEU A 668 -0.51 -30.09 3.89
CA LEU A 668 0.88 -30.37 3.57
C LEU A 668 1.38 -31.68 4.19
N GLU A 669 0.82 -32.09 5.31
CA GLU A 669 1.18 -33.37 5.91
C GLU A 669 0.67 -34.52 5.02
N PRO A 670 1.54 -35.49 4.66
CA PRO A 670 1.10 -36.67 3.94
C PRO A 670 0.00 -37.33 4.74
N SER A 671 -1.18 -37.51 4.14
CA SER A 671 -2.26 -38.25 4.78
C SER A 671 -1.75 -39.68 5.04
N THR A 672 -1.31 -39.96 6.26
CA THR A 672 -0.81 -41.26 6.73
C THR A 672 -1.87 -42.37 6.67
N HIS A 673 -3.08 -42.04 6.19
CA HIS A 673 -4.25 -42.89 6.05
C HIS A 673 -4.79 -43.02 4.62
N ARG A 674 -4.00 -42.74 3.57
CA ARG A 674 -4.40 -43.01 2.17
C ARG A 674 -3.73 -44.23 1.56
#